data_AF-A0A2G5H8L6-F1
#
_entry.id   AF-A0A2G5H8L6-F1
#
_cell.length_a   1.000
_cell.length_b   1.000
_cell.length_c   1.000
_cell.angle_alpha   90.00
_cell.angle_beta   90.00
_cell.angle_gamma   90.00
#
_symmetry.space_group_name_H-M   'P 1'
#
loop_
_entity.id
_entity.type
_entity.pdbx_description
1 polymer ?
#
loop_
_entity_poly.entity_id
_entity_poly.type
_entity_poly.pdbx_seq_one_letter_code
_entity_poly.pdbx_strand_id
1 'polypeptide(L)'
;MAYLAPIHRPSSVRHAIKLSFTAPNSEDLIVAKANRLEIWSPSPQQPGDPTLVLQHTRAIYGKITMLQKLKPATSQTDHLFVGTDRYHYFTLSWDAEKNQLRTEKSMVDIAEKSARDSQTGDRVHIDPTARFMTLECYEGVVNVLPIAHAGKGKRKAADHEIGELGDPIPVRIPELFVRSSCFLHKRQAGTKLADPVFAVLHEDSQNKLRVKVCELEYQPSLRPNEEPATAELEKGQEVEGTIEIGASHLIPLPAPIYGFLIIGETSISYVDEWKYEIIDTQPLDEATIFVAWCQIDEQRFVLADDYGKLYLLMVHQKADGEYQSHQIDVLGETSRASTLVYLDEGRVFVGSHQGDSQIIQISPKQIEVVQTFSNIAPILDFTVMDMGNRSADAPVNEFSSGQARIVTGSGAFKDGSLRSVRSGVGLEDKGSLGDLGEPISDVFSLRSSGTAGTVDTLIASFVSHSSAIVFSEDGDIEAREDFRGFDLSQCTLYAGNVSNARAVQVTSSGVLLADADGSMVSDRWEAPAGSSISAVSVEGDKVLVSLGGAALVVLDLSGASIAVQAQRDFGSDEQVSCIALSPSLPGACVAGLWKDSKVSVLALSDLQPIATERVAEDDSLAVPRSVTVANILPRQPATLFIGLADGNVVTYSISSPQKPFSARKSIILGTQQANFAVLPRADGLQNVFATCEHPSLIYGSEGRMVYSAVTADSATSICSFDSFGDYANSIAIATRSELKLASVDEERTTHVQDLPVHETVRRIAYSAELKAFGLGCIKRTLTAGVEEVQSHFKLVDEVAFKELDSWALNEDELVESVIRCQLDDGTGDQAERFVVGTAYLDDEDPNSARGRIIVLEVTEDRKIKLVTELAVKGACRCLATCQGRIVAALVKTVVILAYEYAPPKSSPLLVKKASYRTATAPIDISVTGDTIAVSDLMKSLSLIKYTPGREGMSDSLTELARHFETLWGTAVAPIDQNSYIQSDAEGNLIVLEHDVSGFSAEDRRRLRVTSEMCLGEMVNRIRPINVTPTANAVVVPKAFIATVEGSVYVFATIVQEQQDLLMRLQGKLADMVKSPGHVRFAKYRGFKTQVRDMGEEGPVRFVDGELVEQFLYLSAELQAEVVKDLGGGLDTEGLKELVEGLRRVR
;
A
#
# COMPACT_ATOMS: atom_id res chain seq x y z
N MET A 1 20.95 -6.32 -17.69
CA MET A 1 19.52 -6.18 -18.08
C MET A 1 18.69 -6.04 -16.83
N ALA A 2 17.54 -5.37 -16.92
CA ALA A 2 16.71 -5.03 -15.79
C ALA A 2 15.46 -5.92 -15.69
N TYR A 3 14.99 -6.12 -14.46
CA TYR A 3 13.74 -6.80 -14.11
C TYR A 3 12.98 -5.91 -13.12
N LEU A 4 11.66 -5.80 -13.27
CA LEU A 4 10.80 -5.03 -12.38
C LEU A 4 9.57 -5.84 -12.00
N ALA A 5 9.24 -5.91 -10.71
CA ALA A 5 8.01 -6.55 -10.24
C ALA A 5 7.30 -5.69 -9.18
N PRO A 6 5.95 -5.64 -9.18
CA PRO A 6 5.18 -4.90 -8.17
C PRO A 6 5.12 -5.67 -6.85
N ILE A 7 5.54 -5.06 -5.74
CA ILE A 7 5.32 -5.51 -4.35
C ILE A 7 3.91 -5.10 -3.90
N HIS A 8 3.56 -3.84 -4.18
CA HIS A 8 2.24 -3.28 -3.92
C HIS A 8 1.71 -2.67 -5.22
N ARG A 9 0.47 -2.99 -5.55
CA ARG A 9 -0.21 -2.52 -6.77
C ARG A 9 -0.81 -1.12 -6.55
N PRO A 10 -1.21 -0.39 -7.61
CA PRO A 10 -1.83 0.92 -7.44
C PRO A 10 -3.07 0.85 -6.56
N SER A 11 -3.20 1.77 -5.60
CA SER A 11 -4.36 1.87 -4.70
C SER A 11 -5.16 3.16 -4.89
N SER A 12 -4.57 4.15 -5.56
CA SER A 12 -5.18 5.43 -5.90
C SER A 12 -6.45 5.27 -6.73
N VAL A 13 -7.54 5.94 -6.32
CA VAL A 13 -8.80 5.97 -7.08
C VAL A 13 -8.97 7.36 -7.68
N ARG A 14 -9.04 7.44 -9.01
CA ARG A 14 -9.34 8.70 -9.74
C ARG A 14 -10.67 8.67 -10.47
N HIS A 15 -11.08 7.49 -10.93
CA HIS A 15 -12.33 7.30 -11.66
C HIS A 15 -13.08 6.11 -11.08
N ALA A 16 -14.38 6.28 -10.90
CA ALA A 16 -15.29 5.22 -10.51
C ALA A 16 -16.66 5.47 -11.13
N ILE A 17 -17.42 4.40 -11.34
CA ILE A 17 -18.76 4.51 -11.92
C ILE A 17 -19.65 3.36 -11.45
N LYS A 18 -20.95 3.65 -11.25
CA LYS A 18 -21.99 2.66 -10.97
C LYS A 18 -22.69 2.22 -12.26
N LEU A 19 -22.84 0.91 -12.44
CA LEU A 19 -23.60 0.31 -13.55
C LEU A 19 -24.05 -1.11 -13.22
N SER A 20 -25.08 -1.61 -13.92
CA SER A 20 -25.52 -3.00 -13.80
C SER A 20 -24.71 -3.87 -14.76
N PHE A 21 -23.53 -4.32 -14.33
CA PHE A 21 -22.52 -4.92 -15.22
C PHE A 21 -22.52 -6.44 -15.20
N THR A 22 -22.49 -7.03 -14.01
CA THR A 22 -22.38 -8.48 -13.77
C THR A 22 -23.71 -9.20 -13.99
N ALA A 23 -24.82 -8.56 -13.58
CA ALA A 23 -26.17 -9.08 -13.74
C ALA A 23 -27.19 -7.96 -14.02
N PRO A 24 -28.35 -8.27 -14.62
CA PRO A 24 -29.42 -7.29 -14.79
C PRO A 24 -29.88 -6.73 -13.44
N ASN A 25 -29.92 -5.40 -13.32
CA ASN A 25 -30.25 -4.66 -12.08
C ASN A 25 -29.27 -4.88 -10.90
N SER A 26 -28.07 -5.40 -11.16
CA SER A 26 -26.99 -5.38 -10.16
C SER A 26 -26.54 -3.94 -9.88
N GLU A 27 -26.05 -3.72 -8.67
CA GLU A 27 -25.44 -2.45 -8.26
C GLU A 27 -23.93 -2.61 -8.20
N ASP A 28 -23.30 -2.70 -9.37
CA ASP A 28 -21.85 -2.86 -9.43
C ASP A 28 -21.15 -1.51 -9.44
N LEU A 29 -20.15 -1.38 -8.58
CA LEU A 29 -19.21 -0.28 -8.55
C LEU A 29 -17.94 -0.70 -9.28
N ILE A 30 -17.66 -0.03 -10.39
CA ILE A 30 -16.40 -0.20 -11.12
C ILE A 30 -15.44 0.89 -10.70
N VAL A 31 -14.26 0.49 -10.23
CA VAL A 31 -13.21 1.39 -9.74
C VAL A 31 -11.97 1.24 -10.63
N ALA A 32 -11.45 2.37 -11.12
CA ALA A 32 -10.18 2.40 -11.83
C ALA A 32 -9.04 2.83 -10.91
N LYS A 33 -8.05 1.93 -10.76
CA LYS A 33 -6.81 2.15 -10.02
C LYS A 33 -5.64 2.18 -11.00
N ALA A 34 -5.29 3.37 -11.49
CA ALA A 34 -4.31 3.61 -12.55
C ALA A 34 -4.53 2.75 -13.81
N ASN A 35 -3.87 1.59 -13.92
CA ASN A 35 -3.98 0.67 -15.06
C ASN A 35 -4.90 -0.55 -14.78
N ARG A 36 -5.70 -0.53 -13.71
CA ARG A 36 -6.48 -1.69 -13.27
C ARG A 36 -7.94 -1.34 -13.09
N LEU A 37 -8.81 -2.24 -13.53
CA LEU A 37 -10.24 -2.22 -13.21
C LEU A 37 -10.53 -3.20 -12.09
N GLU A 38 -11.25 -2.74 -11.08
CA GLU A 38 -11.83 -3.56 -10.03
C GLU A 38 -13.35 -3.46 -10.09
N ILE A 39 -14.02 -4.60 -9.96
CA ILE A 39 -15.48 -4.71 -9.97
C ILE A 39 -15.91 -5.12 -8.56
N TRP A 40 -16.63 -4.24 -7.90
CA TRP A 40 -17.13 -4.40 -6.54
C TRP A 40 -18.65 -4.54 -6.60
N SER A 41 -19.18 -5.57 -5.95
CA SER A 41 -20.62 -5.86 -5.94
C SER A 41 -21.07 -6.23 -4.53
N PRO A 42 -22.34 -5.98 -4.15
CA PRO A 42 -22.90 -6.46 -2.90
C PRO A 42 -22.79 -7.98 -2.77
N SER A 43 -22.52 -8.48 -1.56
CA SER A 43 -22.40 -9.93 -1.34
C SER A 43 -23.74 -10.65 -1.57
N PRO A 44 -23.81 -11.67 -2.45
CA PRO A 44 -25.03 -12.45 -2.63
C PRO A 44 -25.32 -13.37 -1.42
N GLN A 45 -24.31 -13.65 -0.59
CA GLN A 45 -24.40 -14.58 0.55
C GLN A 45 -25.02 -13.91 1.78
N GLN A 46 -24.89 -12.58 1.90
CA GLN A 46 -25.42 -11.79 3.02
C GLN A 46 -26.32 -10.66 2.48
N PRO A 47 -27.56 -10.98 2.05
CA PRO A 47 -28.49 -9.98 1.54
C PRO A 47 -28.89 -9.02 2.65
N GLY A 48 -28.38 -7.78 2.58
CA GLY A 48 -28.59 -6.72 3.57
C GLY A 48 -27.31 -6.16 4.18
N ASP A 49 -26.15 -6.77 3.94
CA ASP A 49 -24.87 -6.16 4.28
C ASP A 49 -24.62 -4.95 3.35
N PRO A 50 -24.40 -3.73 3.90
CA PRO A 50 -24.11 -2.56 3.09
C PRO A 50 -22.67 -2.54 2.52
N THR A 51 -21.83 -3.52 2.84
CA THR A 51 -20.47 -3.62 2.31
C THR A 51 -20.41 -4.20 0.89
N LEU A 52 -19.39 -3.80 0.13
CA LEU A 52 -19.10 -4.33 -1.19
C LEU A 52 -17.93 -5.33 -1.14
N VAL A 53 -18.05 -6.38 -1.95
CA VAL A 53 -17.04 -7.43 -2.10
C VAL A 53 -16.43 -7.36 -3.50
N LEU A 54 -15.11 -7.49 -3.58
CA LEU A 54 -14.39 -7.53 -4.85
C LEU A 54 -14.73 -8.81 -5.61
N GLN A 55 -15.42 -8.68 -6.74
CA GLN A 55 -15.78 -9.81 -7.62
C GLN A 55 -14.69 -10.12 -8.64
N HIS A 56 -14.07 -9.08 -9.21
CA HIS A 56 -13.09 -9.26 -10.27
C HIS A 56 -12.08 -8.12 -10.31
N THR A 57 -10.85 -8.45 -10.72
CA THR A 57 -9.79 -7.47 -10.96
C THR A 57 -8.99 -7.82 -12.21
N ARG A 58 -8.75 -6.82 -13.08
CA ARG A 58 -8.01 -7.04 -14.32
C ARG A 58 -7.15 -5.82 -14.67
N ALA A 59 -5.90 -6.09 -15.04
CA ALA A 59 -5.00 -5.08 -15.57
C ALA A 59 -5.34 -4.76 -17.03
N ILE A 60 -5.18 -3.49 -17.38
CA ILE A 60 -5.31 -2.91 -18.70
C ILE A 60 -3.95 -2.37 -19.12
N TYR A 61 -3.61 -2.56 -20.39
CA TYR A 61 -2.39 -2.04 -21.00
C TYR A 61 -2.51 -0.55 -21.34
N GLY A 62 -2.65 0.29 -20.31
CA GLY A 62 -2.73 1.75 -20.37
C GLY A 62 -3.23 2.33 -19.05
N LYS A 63 -2.99 3.62 -18.80
CA LYS A 63 -3.57 4.32 -17.64
C LYS A 63 -4.98 4.75 -17.99
N ILE A 64 -5.96 4.38 -17.17
CA ILE A 64 -7.37 4.70 -17.38
C ILE A 64 -7.59 6.19 -17.04
N THR A 65 -8.12 6.95 -18.00
CA THR A 65 -8.42 8.39 -17.85
C THR A 65 -9.91 8.68 -17.91
N MET A 66 -10.72 7.77 -18.46
CA MET A 66 -12.16 7.96 -18.63
C MET A 66 -12.90 6.64 -18.40
N LEU A 67 -14.03 6.71 -17.68
CA LEU A 67 -15.02 5.64 -17.54
C LEU A 67 -16.40 6.20 -17.86
N GLN A 68 -17.17 5.51 -18.68
CA GLN A 68 -18.55 5.90 -18.94
C GLN A 68 -19.47 4.69 -19.13
N LYS A 69 -20.70 4.80 -18.62
CA LYS A 69 -21.73 3.77 -18.78
C LYS A 69 -22.40 3.92 -20.13
N LEU A 70 -22.53 2.80 -20.85
CA LEU A 70 -23.32 2.68 -22.08
C LEU A 70 -24.38 1.61 -21.88
N LYS A 71 -25.60 1.84 -22.38
CA LYS A 71 -26.67 0.82 -22.36
C LYS A 71 -27.12 0.50 -23.78
N PRO A 72 -26.53 -0.52 -24.43
CA PRO A 72 -27.02 -0.98 -25.72
C PRO A 72 -28.45 -1.50 -25.60
N ALA A 73 -29.30 -1.22 -26.59
CA ALA A 73 -30.71 -1.63 -26.54
C ALA A 73 -30.90 -3.16 -26.58
N THR A 74 -29.89 -3.86 -27.08
CA THR A 74 -29.85 -5.31 -27.23
C THR A 74 -29.36 -6.04 -25.98
N SER A 75 -28.64 -5.34 -25.09
CA SER A 75 -28.04 -5.94 -23.91
C SER A 75 -28.96 -5.84 -22.70
N GLN A 76 -28.95 -6.89 -21.87
CA GLN A 76 -29.64 -6.90 -20.58
C GLN A 76 -28.81 -6.24 -19.48
N THR A 77 -27.49 -6.17 -19.67
CA THR A 77 -26.53 -5.51 -18.77
C THR A 77 -25.95 -4.27 -19.43
N ASP A 78 -25.47 -3.36 -18.61
CA ASP A 78 -24.78 -2.17 -19.06
C ASP A 78 -23.37 -2.54 -19.58
N HIS A 79 -22.88 -1.78 -20.55
CA HIS A 79 -21.52 -1.86 -21.06
C HIS A 79 -20.67 -0.74 -20.46
N LEU A 80 -19.37 -0.99 -20.31
CA LEU A 80 -18.39 -0.03 -19.82
C LEU A 80 -17.55 0.51 -20.97
N PHE A 81 -17.60 1.81 -21.20
CA PHE A 81 -16.62 2.51 -22.02
C PHE A 81 -15.40 2.88 -21.19
N VAL A 82 -14.21 2.58 -21.71
CA VAL A 82 -12.93 2.85 -21.08
C VAL A 82 -12.05 3.64 -22.05
N GLY A 83 -11.49 4.75 -21.58
CA GLY A 83 -10.45 5.49 -22.29
C GLY A 83 -9.12 5.51 -21.55
N THR A 84 -8.02 5.52 -22.30
CA THR A 84 -6.66 5.50 -21.76
C THR A 84 -5.81 6.71 -22.16
N ASP A 85 -4.73 6.93 -21.42
CA ASP A 85 -3.67 7.94 -21.65
C ASP A 85 -2.95 7.84 -23.01
N ARG A 86 -3.11 6.72 -23.72
CA ARG A 86 -2.60 6.52 -25.08
C ARG A 86 -3.70 6.59 -26.13
N TYR A 87 -4.84 7.20 -25.79
CA TYR A 87 -5.99 7.42 -26.68
C TYR A 87 -6.54 6.13 -27.28
N HIS A 88 -6.44 5.02 -26.54
CA HIS A 88 -7.16 3.81 -26.84
C HIS A 88 -8.50 3.85 -26.14
N TYR A 89 -9.57 3.70 -26.91
CA TYR A 89 -10.92 3.63 -26.37
C TYR A 89 -11.54 2.28 -26.69
N PHE A 90 -12.22 1.68 -25.73
CA PHE A 90 -12.87 0.39 -25.96
C PHE A 90 -14.08 0.22 -25.05
N THR A 91 -14.97 -0.67 -25.48
CA THR A 91 -16.20 -1.01 -24.79
C THR A 91 -16.11 -2.44 -24.28
N LEU A 92 -16.37 -2.62 -22.99
CA LEU A 92 -16.33 -3.89 -22.29
C LEU A 92 -17.75 -4.33 -21.89
N SER A 93 -17.99 -5.63 -21.96
CA SER A 93 -19.15 -6.34 -21.43
C SER A 93 -18.69 -7.44 -20.47
N TRP A 94 -19.58 -7.89 -19.58
CA TRP A 94 -19.31 -9.01 -18.68
C TRP A 94 -19.77 -10.33 -19.31
N ASP A 95 -18.87 -11.31 -19.38
CA ASP A 95 -19.20 -12.69 -19.75
C ASP A 95 -19.44 -13.52 -18.48
N ALA A 96 -20.72 -13.75 -18.16
CA ALA A 96 -21.13 -14.49 -16.97
C ALA A 96 -20.81 -15.99 -17.01
N GLU A 97 -20.59 -16.58 -18.20
CA GLU A 97 -20.21 -18.00 -18.30
C GLU A 97 -18.74 -18.20 -17.93
N LYS A 98 -17.89 -17.25 -18.30
CA LYS A 98 -16.44 -17.30 -18.07
C LYS A 98 -15.96 -16.50 -16.86
N ASN A 99 -16.83 -15.68 -16.28
CA ASN A 99 -16.50 -14.67 -15.26
C ASN A 99 -15.31 -13.79 -15.70
N GLN A 100 -15.38 -13.29 -16.94
CA GLN A 100 -14.30 -12.51 -17.56
C GLN A 100 -14.85 -11.30 -18.31
N LEU A 101 -13.98 -10.27 -18.43
CA LEU A 101 -14.24 -9.11 -19.27
C LEU A 101 -14.12 -9.48 -20.75
N ARG A 102 -15.17 -9.16 -21.51
CA ARG A 102 -15.19 -9.29 -22.97
C ARG A 102 -15.09 -7.92 -23.62
N THR A 103 -14.21 -7.80 -24.62
CA THR A 103 -14.09 -6.59 -25.45
C THR A 103 -15.07 -6.67 -26.61
N GLU A 104 -16.01 -5.74 -26.71
CA GLU A 104 -16.98 -5.71 -27.81
C GLU A 104 -16.50 -4.84 -28.97
N LYS A 105 -15.99 -3.63 -28.66
CA LYS A 105 -15.43 -2.71 -29.65
C LYS A 105 -14.13 -2.12 -29.11
N SER A 106 -13.16 -1.95 -30.00
CA SER A 106 -11.92 -1.22 -29.74
C SER A 106 -11.71 -0.21 -30.84
N MET A 107 -11.37 1.01 -30.47
CA MET A 107 -11.00 2.09 -31.37
C MET A 107 -9.73 2.77 -30.85
N VAL A 108 -9.00 3.41 -31.75
CA VAL A 108 -7.84 4.22 -31.40
C VAL A 108 -8.12 5.60 -31.95
N ASP A 109 -7.98 6.62 -31.13
CA ASP A 109 -8.07 7.98 -31.63
C ASP A 109 -6.93 8.22 -32.63
N ILE A 110 -7.29 8.69 -33.82
CA ILE A 110 -6.35 9.07 -34.87
C ILE A 110 -6.27 10.61 -34.94
N ALA A 111 -6.98 11.34 -34.06
CA ALA A 111 -6.87 12.78 -33.95
C ALA A 111 -5.39 13.22 -33.87
N GLU A 112 -5.09 14.35 -34.51
CA GLU A 112 -3.74 14.82 -34.84
C GLU A 112 -2.75 14.64 -33.67
N LYS A 113 -1.71 13.80 -33.85
CA LYS A 113 -0.58 13.66 -32.90
C LYS A 113 0.11 14.99 -32.53
N SER A 114 -0.20 16.07 -33.26
CA SER A 114 0.29 17.43 -33.03
C SER A 114 -0.63 18.31 -32.17
N ALA A 115 -1.84 17.86 -31.85
CA ALA A 115 -2.77 18.57 -30.98
C ALA A 115 -2.24 18.56 -29.54
N ARG A 116 -2.53 19.62 -28.78
CA ARG A 116 -2.13 19.73 -27.38
C ARG A 116 -3.17 19.06 -26.49
N ASP A 117 -2.71 18.31 -25.52
CA ASP A 117 -3.56 17.66 -24.52
C ASP A 117 -4.31 18.71 -23.69
N SER A 118 -5.53 18.38 -23.28
CA SER A 118 -6.35 19.22 -22.40
C SER A 118 -5.65 19.45 -21.06
N GLN A 119 -5.56 20.72 -20.62
CA GLN A 119 -4.92 21.07 -19.34
C GLN A 119 -5.75 20.68 -18.12
N THR A 120 -7.06 20.50 -18.30
CA THR A 120 -8.03 20.28 -17.23
C THR A 120 -8.51 18.82 -17.18
N GLY A 121 -7.79 17.93 -17.87
CA GLY A 121 -8.04 16.49 -17.94
C GLY A 121 -8.95 16.08 -19.11
N ASP A 122 -8.97 14.77 -19.35
CA ASP A 122 -9.87 14.15 -20.33
C ASP A 122 -11.30 14.09 -19.79
N ARG A 123 -12.29 14.38 -20.64
CA ARG A 123 -13.71 14.27 -20.27
C ARG A 123 -14.50 13.43 -21.26
N VAL A 124 -15.53 12.78 -20.73
CA VAL A 124 -16.52 12.05 -21.50
C VAL A 124 -17.92 12.45 -21.04
N HIS A 125 -18.78 12.81 -21.99
CA HIS A 125 -20.18 13.14 -21.71
C HIS A 125 -21.10 12.40 -22.67
N ILE A 126 -22.26 11.98 -22.17
CA ILE A 126 -23.34 11.43 -22.99
C ILE A 126 -24.50 12.42 -22.93
N ASP A 127 -25.05 12.75 -24.08
CA ASP A 127 -26.27 13.53 -24.20
C ASP A 127 -27.44 12.84 -23.45
N PRO A 128 -28.32 13.59 -22.74
CA PRO A 128 -29.49 13.04 -22.05
C PRO A 128 -30.43 12.21 -22.94
N THR A 129 -30.45 12.46 -24.26
CA THR A 129 -31.23 11.64 -25.20
C THR A 129 -30.50 10.37 -25.65
N ALA A 130 -29.31 10.11 -25.10
CA ALA A 130 -28.40 9.00 -25.36
C ALA A 130 -27.99 8.84 -26.84
N ARG A 131 -28.08 9.92 -27.64
CA ARG A 131 -27.78 9.88 -29.08
C ARG A 131 -26.33 10.11 -29.43
N PHE A 132 -25.61 10.83 -28.60
CA PHE A 132 -24.23 11.22 -28.85
C PHE A 132 -23.41 11.12 -27.58
N MET A 133 -22.14 10.78 -27.76
CA MET A 133 -21.11 10.85 -26.74
C MET A 133 -20.02 11.81 -27.23
N THR A 134 -19.46 12.61 -26.33
CA THR A 134 -18.32 13.48 -26.62
C THR A 134 -17.08 13.01 -25.87
N LEU A 135 -15.91 13.19 -26.49
CA LEU A 135 -14.61 13.02 -25.87
C LEU A 135 -13.82 14.32 -26.02
N GLU A 136 -13.34 14.84 -24.89
CA GLU A 136 -12.53 16.05 -24.82
C GLU A 136 -11.14 15.71 -24.29
N CYS A 137 -10.25 15.36 -25.20
CA CYS A 137 -8.86 15.00 -24.86
C CYS A 137 -7.86 16.10 -25.25
N TYR A 138 -8.24 16.99 -26.17
CA TYR A 138 -7.34 17.98 -26.77
C TYR A 138 -7.89 19.40 -26.66
N GLU A 139 -7.00 20.39 -26.55
CA GLU A 139 -7.38 21.81 -26.60
C GLU A 139 -8.03 22.15 -27.95
N GLY A 140 -9.21 22.77 -27.92
CA GLY A 140 -9.92 23.24 -29.11
C GLY A 140 -10.54 22.14 -29.98
N VAL A 141 -10.61 20.88 -29.52
CA VAL A 141 -11.23 19.77 -30.27
C VAL A 141 -12.16 18.95 -29.37
N VAL A 142 -13.39 18.78 -29.81
CA VAL A 142 -14.39 17.89 -29.21
C VAL A 142 -14.68 16.75 -30.20
N ASN A 143 -14.33 15.53 -29.84
CA ASN A 143 -14.63 14.35 -30.65
C ASN A 143 -16.06 13.89 -30.37
N VAL A 144 -16.94 13.92 -31.38
CA VAL A 144 -18.34 13.51 -31.29
C VAL A 144 -18.52 12.10 -31.83
N LEU A 145 -19.06 11.20 -31.03
CA LEU A 145 -19.37 9.81 -31.37
C LEU A 145 -20.89 9.61 -31.39
N PRO A 146 -21.50 9.33 -32.55
CA PRO A 146 -22.92 9.00 -32.59
C PRO A 146 -23.17 7.61 -32.00
N ILE A 147 -24.23 7.46 -31.21
CA ILE A 147 -24.69 6.17 -30.70
C ILE A 147 -25.78 5.65 -31.66
N ALA A 148 -25.70 4.41 -32.10
CA ALA A 148 -26.63 3.84 -33.07
C ALA A 148 -28.05 3.74 -32.48
N HIS A 149 -29.06 4.18 -33.23
CA HIS A 149 -30.48 4.12 -32.83
C HIS A 149 -31.32 3.42 -33.89
N ALA A 150 -32.47 2.86 -33.49
CA ALA A 150 -33.43 2.27 -34.42
C ALA A 150 -33.97 3.33 -35.41
N GLY A 151 -33.60 3.23 -36.68
CA GLY A 151 -34.05 4.15 -37.72
C GLY A 151 -35.48 3.90 -38.18
N LYS A 152 -36.24 4.97 -38.50
CA LYS A 152 -37.51 4.89 -39.26
C LYS A 152 -37.22 4.81 -40.77
N GLY A 153 -36.79 3.65 -41.29
CA GLY A 153 -36.52 3.48 -42.73
C GLY A 153 -36.00 2.08 -43.13
N LYS A 154 -36.02 1.76 -44.44
CA LYS A 154 -35.76 0.41 -45.02
C LYS A 154 -34.35 -0.18 -44.79
N ARG A 155 -33.39 0.56 -44.21
CA ARG A 155 -32.18 -0.04 -43.65
C ARG A 155 -32.50 -0.41 -42.21
N LYS A 156 -32.90 -1.66 -41.99
CA LYS A 156 -32.78 -2.28 -40.68
C LYS A 156 -31.27 -2.21 -40.35
N ALA A 157 -30.86 -1.31 -39.44
CA ALA A 157 -29.75 -1.68 -38.57
C ALA A 157 -30.15 -3.06 -38.03
N ALA A 158 -29.31 -4.07 -38.23
CA ALA A 158 -29.64 -5.38 -37.68
C ALA A 158 -29.96 -5.14 -36.20
N ASP A 159 -31.00 -5.78 -35.64
CA ASP A 159 -31.41 -5.49 -34.26
C ASP A 159 -30.21 -5.53 -33.30
N HIS A 160 -29.18 -6.31 -33.63
CA HIS A 160 -27.86 -6.42 -32.99
C HIS A 160 -26.98 -5.14 -32.91
N GLU A 161 -27.16 -4.11 -33.75
CA GLU A 161 -26.29 -2.92 -33.82
C GLU A 161 -26.84 -1.69 -33.03
N ILE A 162 -28.04 -1.79 -32.44
CA ILE A 162 -28.68 -0.65 -31.77
C ILE A 162 -28.02 -0.39 -30.41
N GLY A 163 -27.51 0.83 -30.23
CA GLY A 163 -26.79 1.28 -29.04
C GLY A 163 -25.27 1.13 -29.13
N GLU A 164 -24.74 0.69 -30.28
CA GLU A 164 -23.30 0.66 -30.53
C GLU A 164 -22.74 2.06 -30.81
N LEU A 165 -21.50 2.32 -30.38
CA LEU A 165 -20.77 3.56 -30.66
C LEU A 165 -20.29 3.60 -32.12
N GLY A 166 -20.56 4.71 -32.80
CA GLY A 166 -19.98 5.05 -34.10
C GLY A 166 -18.52 5.49 -34.01
N ASP A 167 -17.96 5.89 -35.14
CA ASP A 167 -16.59 6.39 -35.21
C ASP A 167 -16.50 7.87 -34.77
N PRO A 168 -15.38 8.29 -34.15
CA PRO A 168 -15.21 9.67 -33.67
C PRO A 168 -15.13 10.68 -34.82
N ILE A 169 -15.90 11.76 -34.69
CA ILE A 169 -15.92 12.91 -35.61
C ILE A 169 -15.29 14.10 -34.89
N PRO A 170 -14.09 14.56 -35.29
CA PRO A 170 -13.44 15.69 -34.64
C PRO A 170 -14.13 17.01 -34.99
N VAL A 171 -14.62 17.73 -33.97
CA VAL A 171 -15.25 19.04 -34.10
C VAL A 171 -14.33 20.09 -33.48
N ARG A 172 -13.97 21.13 -34.23
CA ARG A 172 -13.12 22.22 -33.72
C ARG A 172 -13.97 23.25 -32.99
N ILE A 173 -13.52 23.65 -31.81
CA ILE A 173 -14.10 24.74 -31.02
C ILE A 173 -13.06 25.86 -30.86
N PRO A 174 -13.46 27.15 -30.94
CA PRO A 174 -12.52 28.26 -30.74
C PRO A 174 -12.08 28.42 -29.28
N GLU A 175 -12.80 27.82 -28.33
CA GLU A 175 -12.49 27.82 -26.91
C GLU A 175 -11.34 26.85 -26.59
N LEU A 176 -10.14 27.37 -26.29
CA LEU A 176 -8.96 26.55 -26.04
C LEU A 176 -8.85 26.04 -24.60
N PHE A 177 -9.07 26.92 -23.61
CA PHE A 177 -8.96 26.58 -22.19
C PHE A 177 -10.34 26.35 -21.57
N VAL A 178 -10.82 25.11 -21.69
CA VAL A 178 -12.11 24.68 -21.14
C VAL A 178 -11.92 24.19 -19.70
N ARG A 179 -12.66 24.75 -18.74
CA ARG A 179 -12.65 24.30 -17.33
C ARG A 179 -13.67 23.20 -17.06
N SER A 180 -14.86 23.31 -17.63
CA SER A 180 -15.96 22.36 -17.46
C SER A 180 -16.88 22.38 -18.67
N SER A 181 -17.51 21.25 -18.94
CA SER A 181 -18.44 21.07 -20.03
C SER A 181 -19.52 20.07 -19.62
N CYS A 182 -20.70 20.17 -20.22
CA CYS A 182 -21.78 19.21 -20.02
C CYS A 182 -22.83 19.30 -21.13
N PHE A 183 -23.59 18.22 -21.32
CA PHE A 183 -24.84 18.28 -22.08
C PHE A 183 -25.97 18.80 -21.20
N LEU A 184 -26.81 19.67 -21.74
CA LEU A 184 -27.97 20.24 -21.05
C LEU A 184 -29.24 19.42 -21.32
N HIS A 185 -30.13 19.38 -20.33
CA HIS A 185 -31.49 18.88 -20.52
C HIS A 185 -32.34 19.97 -21.19
N LYS A 186 -33.11 19.59 -22.22
CA LYS A 186 -34.00 20.50 -22.94
C LYS A 186 -35.46 20.02 -22.86
N ARG A 187 -36.39 20.94 -22.65
CA ARG A 187 -37.84 20.66 -22.72
C ARG A 187 -38.20 20.28 -24.16
N GLN A 188 -38.85 19.13 -24.32
CA GLN A 188 -39.31 18.71 -25.65
C GLN A 188 -40.57 19.48 -26.04
N ALA A 189 -40.42 20.44 -26.95
CA ALA A 189 -41.53 21.13 -27.59
C ALA A 189 -41.89 20.47 -28.95
N GLY A 190 -42.82 19.51 -28.93
CA GLY A 190 -43.37 18.87 -30.15
C GLY A 190 -42.95 17.40 -30.35
N THR A 191 -43.12 16.88 -31.57
CA THR A 191 -42.88 15.45 -31.90
C THR A 191 -41.48 15.14 -32.44
N LYS A 192 -40.67 16.17 -32.76
CA LYS A 192 -39.27 16.02 -33.22
C LYS A 192 -38.35 16.17 -32.00
N LEU A 193 -37.42 15.23 -31.83
CA LEU A 193 -36.33 15.36 -30.86
C LEU A 193 -35.50 16.61 -31.21
N ALA A 194 -35.33 17.50 -30.23
CA ALA A 194 -34.46 18.67 -30.37
C ALA A 194 -32.99 18.24 -30.54
N ASP A 195 -32.19 19.07 -31.17
CA ASP A 195 -30.75 18.82 -31.27
C ASP A 195 -30.11 18.97 -29.87
N PRO A 196 -29.16 18.08 -29.50
CA PRO A 196 -28.51 18.14 -28.20
C PRO A 196 -27.81 19.48 -27.98
N VAL A 197 -27.81 19.95 -26.74
CA VAL A 197 -27.18 21.22 -26.38
C VAL A 197 -25.99 20.96 -25.47
N PHE A 198 -24.85 21.54 -25.81
CA PHE A 198 -23.57 21.33 -25.16
C PHE A 198 -23.05 22.67 -24.60
N ALA A 199 -22.86 22.75 -23.29
CA ALA A 199 -22.36 23.92 -22.60
C ALA A 199 -20.87 23.80 -22.31
N VAL A 200 -20.12 24.88 -22.50
CA VAL A 200 -18.66 24.95 -22.32
C VAL A 200 -18.33 26.17 -21.45
N LEU A 201 -17.79 25.92 -20.25
CA LEU A 201 -17.18 26.92 -19.39
C LEU A 201 -15.70 27.05 -19.77
N HIS A 202 -15.30 28.23 -20.24
CA HIS A 202 -13.94 28.47 -20.70
C HIS A 202 -13.39 29.82 -20.22
N GLU A 203 -12.06 29.93 -20.26
CA GLU A 203 -11.35 31.18 -20.02
C GLU A 203 -11.04 31.88 -21.35
N ASP A 204 -11.34 33.17 -21.43
CA ASP A 204 -11.01 34.00 -22.60
C ASP A 204 -9.56 34.54 -22.52
N SER A 205 -9.11 35.20 -23.58
CA SER A 205 -7.75 35.77 -23.65
C SER A 205 -7.48 36.91 -22.67
N GLN A 206 -8.50 37.40 -21.97
CA GLN A 206 -8.41 38.40 -20.91
C GLN A 206 -8.51 37.78 -19.50
N ASN A 207 -8.43 36.44 -19.41
CA ASN A 207 -8.60 35.66 -18.19
C ASN A 207 -9.98 35.85 -17.53
N LYS A 208 -11.01 36.14 -18.34
CA LYS A 208 -12.40 36.17 -17.86
C LYS A 208 -13.08 34.86 -18.18
N LEU A 209 -13.89 34.39 -17.23
CA LEU A 209 -14.70 33.20 -17.43
C LEU A 209 -15.97 33.52 -18.20
N ARG A 210 -16.27 32.67 -19.17
CA ARG A 210 -17.47 32.71 -19.99
C ARG A 210 -18.04 31.31 -20.12
N VAL A 211 -19.36 31.23 -20.25
CA VAL A 211 -20.05 30.00 -20.63
C VAL A 211 -20.67 30.21 -22.00
N LYS A 212 -20.41 29.26 -22.90
CA LYS A 212 -21.02 29.23 -24.22
C LYS A 212 -21.87 27.98 -24.35
N VAL A 213 -23.09 28.15 -24.84
CA VAL A 213 -24.05 27.07 -25.02
C VAL A 213 -24.23 26.85 -26.52
N CYS A 214 -23.79 25.69 -27.01
CA CYS A 214 -23.78 25.32 -28.42
C CYS A 214 -24.80 24.21 -28.74
N GLU A 215 -25.46 24.30 -29.89
CA GLU A 215 -26.31 23.21 -30.41
C GLU A 215 -25.45 22.26 -31.27
N LEU A 216 -25.57 20.96 -31.02
CA LEU A 216 -24.86 19.92 -31.76
C LEU A 216 -25.62 19.56 -33.03
N GLU A 217 -25.15 20.07 -34.17
CA GLU A 217 -25.73 19.75 -35.47
C GLU A 217 -25.04 18.52 -36.06
N TYR A 218 -25.78 17.42 -36.20
CA TYR A 218 -25.27 16.18 -36.80
C TYR A 218 -25.92 15.92 -38.16
N GLN A 219 -25.08 15.73 -39.19
CA GLN A 219 -25.52 15.35 -40.52
C GLN A 219 -25.11 13.90 -40.82
N PRO A 220 -26.07 12.96 -40.86
CA PRO A 220 -25.78 11.57 -41.15
C PRO A 220 -25.34 11.40 -42.61
N SER A 221 -24.35 10.54 -42.85
CA SER A 221 -23.94 10.22 -44.21
C SER A 221 -25.01 9.42 -44.96
N LEU A 222 -25.43 9.93 -46.12
CA LEU A 222 -26.34 9.23 -47.03
C LEU A 222 -25.61 8.13 -47.83
N ARG A 223 -24.30 8.29 -48.04
CA ARG A 223 -23.40 7.36 -48.76
C ARG A 223 -22.09 7.18 -47.97
N PRO A 224 -22.05 6.27 -46.98
CA PRO A 224 -20.90 6.13 -46.07
C PRO A 224 -19.56 5.84 -46.75
N ASN A 225 -19.58 5.22 -47.94
CA ASN A 225 -18.38 4.90 -48.71
C ASN A 225 -17.83 6.08 -49.53
N GLU A 226 -18.59 7.17 -49.68
CA GLU A 226 -18.23 8.33 -50.51
C GLU A 226 -18.10 9.63 -49.69
N GLU A 227 -18.93 9.81 -48.66
CA GLU A 227 -18.96 11.01 -47.80
C GLU A 227 -19.06 10.58 -46.32
N PRO A 228 -18.14 11.01 -45.43
CA PRO A 228 -18.26 10.73 -44.00
C PRO A 228 -19.38 11.57 -43.36
N ALA A 229 -19.88 11.14 -42.19
CA ALA A 229 -20.81 11.96 -41.40
C ALA A 229 -20.09 13.19 -40.83
N THR A 230 -20.81 14.28 -40.63
CA THR A 230 -20.26 15.53 -40.07
C THR A 230 -21.03 15.98 -38.84
N ALA A 231 -20.32 16.66 -37.94
CA ALA A 231 -20.85 17.25 -36.72
C ALA A 231 -20.29 18.67 -36.55
N GLU A 232 -21.11 19.61 -36.10
CA GLU A 232 -20.73 21.02 -35.91
C GLU A 232 -21.26 21.56 -34.57
N LEU A 233 -20.47 22.42 -33.93
CA LEU A 233 -20.79 23.12 -32.66
C LEU A 233 -20.66 24.65 -32.83
N GLU A 234 -20.97 25.18 -34.01
CA GLU A 234 -20.80 26.61 -34.31
C GLU A 234 -21.95 27.47 -33.80
N LYS A 235 -23.18 26.95 -33.82
CA LYS A 235 -24.37 27.68 -33.40
C LYS A 235 -24.47 27.65 -31.88
N GLY A 236 -24.15 28.77 -31.24
CA GLY A 236 -24.27 28.90 -29.81
C GLY A 236 -24.44 30.33 -29.34
N GLN A 237 -24.90 30.49 -28.10
CA GLN A 237 -25.09 31.76 -27.42
C GLN A 237 -24.18 31.82 -26.18
N GLU A 238 -23.55 32.97 -25.92
CA GLU A 238 -22.86 33.20 -24.65
C GLU A 238 -23.88 33.47 -23.54
N VAL A 239 -23.62 32.95 -22.34
CA VAL A 239 -24.44 33.21 -21.16
C VAL A 239 -24.31 34.68 -20.75
N GLU A 240 -25.44 35.35 -20.53
CA GLU A 240 -25.48 36.73 -20.04
C GLU A 240 -25.42 36.77 -18.51
N GLY A 241 -24.46 37.53 -17.97
CA GLY A 241 -24.32 37.75 -16.52
C GLY A 241 -22.87 37.83 -16.06
N THR A 242 -22.66 38.03 -14.76
CA THR A 242 -21.31 38.03 -14.17
C THR A 242 -21.01 36.66 -13.59
N ILE A 243 -19.94 36.04 -14.07
CA ILE A 243 -19.45 34.76 -13.57
C ILE A 243 -18.24 35.03 -12.67
N GLU A 244 -18.23 34.38 -11.51
CA GLU A 244 -17.10 34.42 -10.59
C GLU A 244 -15.85 33.77 -11.19
N ILE A 245 -14.66 34.31 -10.92
CA ILE A 245 -13.37 33.81 -11.43
C ILE A 245 -13.05 32.38 -10.92
N GLY A 246 -13.56 32.01 -9.75
CA GLY A 246 -13.43 30.68 -9.16
C GLY A 246 -14.40 29.63 -9.72
N ALA A 247 -15.22 29.95 -10.74
CA ALA A 247 -16.13 28.97 -11.31
C ALA A 247 -15.39 27.77 -11.90
N SER A 248 -15.79 26.57 -11.46
CA SER A 248 -15.09 25.31 -11.74
C SER A 248 -15.99 24.23 -12.36
N HIS A 249 -17.29 24.21 -12.04
CA HIS A 249 -18.21 23.15 -12.49
C HIS A 249 -19.51 23.68 -13.09
N LEU A 250 -19.98 22.97 -14.11
CA LEU A 250 -21.34 23.09 -14.64
C LEU A 250 -22.15 21.86 -14.23
N ILE A 251 -23.31 22.07 -13.58
CA ILE A 251 -24.23 21.00 -13.19
C ILE A 251 -25.54 21.16 -13.97
N PRO A 252 -25.81 20.33 -14.99
CA PRO A 252 -27.06 20.38 -15.72
C PRO A 252 -28.21 19.89 -14.84
N LEU A 253 -29.33 20.64 -14.80
CA LEU A 253 -30.49 20.26 -14.02
C LEU A 253 -31.46 19.42 -14.86
N PRO A 254 -31.91 18.25 -14.37
CA PRO A 254 -32.87 17.42 -15.08
C PRO A 254 -34.29 18.02 -15.04
N ALA A 255 -35.23 17.33 -15.67
CA ALA A 255 -36.64 17.60 -15.46
C ALA A 255 -36.98 17.44 -13.96
N PRO A 256 -37.87 18.28 -13.40
CA PRO A 256 -38.71 19.28 -14.08
C PRO A 256 -38.11 20.71 -14.18
N ILE A 257 -36.94 20.98 -13.57
CA ILE A 257 -36.41 22.34 -13.41
C ILE A 257 -35.75 22.86 -14.70
N TYR A 258 -34.88 22.04 -15.32
CA TYR A 258 -34.05 22.41 -16.49
C TYR A 258 -33.10 23.61 -16.24
N GLY A 259 -32.28 23.94 -17.22
CA GLY A 259 -31.16 24.88 -17.06
C GLY A 259 -29.95 24.22 -16.41
N PHE A 260 -29.09 25.01 -15.78
CA PHE A 260 -27.88 24.49 -15.12
C PHE A 260 -27.37 25.42 -14.03
N LEU A 261 -26.56 24.86 -13.13
CA LEU A 261 -25.85 25.62 -12.09
C LEU A 261 -24.39 25.81 -12.47
N ILE A 262 -23.86 26.99 -12.18
CA ILE A 262 -22.44 27.32 -12.20
C ILE A 262 -21.96 27.33 -10.75
N ILE A 263 -21.04 26.42 -10.42
CA ILE A 263 -20.46 26.31 -9.08
C ILE A 263 -19.13 27.06 -9.06
N GLY A 264 -19.04 28.09 -8.21
CA GLY A 264 -17.82 28.84 -7.90
C GLY A 264 -17.30 28.59 -6.50
N GLU A 265 -16.21 29.29 -6.15
CA GLU A 265 -15.54 29.15 -4.86
C GLU A 265 -16.20 29.99 -3.76
N THR A 266 -16.91 31.06 -4.13
CA THR A 266 -17.60 31.97 -3.22
C THR A 266 -19.10 32.07 -3.48
N SER A 267 -19.59 31.60 -4.63
CA SER A 267 -21.00 31.67 -4.98
C SER A 267 -21.47 30.54 -5.91
N ILE A 268 -22.77 30.26 -5.89
CA ILE A 268 -23.44 29.35 -6.83
C ILE A 268 -24.48 30.15 -7.61
N SER A 269 -24.48 30.01 -8.93
CA SER A 269 -25.37 30.74 -9.84
C SER A 269 -26.24 29.81 -10.69
N TYR A 270 -27.50 30.16 -10.89
CA TYR A 270 -28.43 29.45 -11.77
C TYR A 270 -28.61 30.18 -13.11
N VAL A 271 -28.52 29.41 -14.20
CA VAL A 271 -28.73 29.85 -15.57
C VAL A 271 -30.00 29.21 -16.14
N ASP A 272 -30.86 30.03 -16.73
CA ASP A 272 -32.12 29.58 -17.32
C ASP A 272 -31.96 28.91 -18.69
N GLU A 273 -32.88 28.01 -19.03
CA GLU A 273 -32.89 27.28 -20.31
C GLU A 273 -33.21 28.18 -21.53
N TRP A 274 -33.99 29.26 -21.34
CA TRP A 274 -34.64 29.95 -22.45
C TRP A 274 -33.79 31.06 -23.03
N LYS A 275 -33.20 31.89 -22.16
CA LYS A 275 -32.39 33.05 -22.53
C LYS A 275 -30.90 32.84 -22.27
N TYR A 276 -30.55 31.81 -21.49
CA TYR A 276 -29.20 31.61 -20.97
C TYR A 276 -28.68 32.84 -20.23
N GLU A 277 -29.52 33.39 -19.35
CA GLU A 277 -29.21 34.50 -18.45
C GLU A 277 -29.03 33.97 -17.01
N ILE A 278 -28.10 34.55 -16.26
CA ILE A 278 -27.96 34.27 -14.82
C ILE A 278 -29.10 34.95 -14.07
N ILE A 279 -30.02 34.15 -13.52
CA ILE A 279 -31.23 34.66 -12.84
C ILE A 279 -31.02 34.79 -11.32
N ASP A 280 -30.28 33.86 -10.72
CA ASP A 280 -30.06 33.81 -9.27
C ASP A 280 -28.59 33.50 -8.98
N THR A 281 -28.00 34.22 -8.03
CA THR A 281 -26.65 34.01 -7.54
C THR A 281 -26.67 34.12 -6.03
N GLN A 282 -26.31 33.05 -5.33
CA GLN A 282 -26.25 33.02 -3.87
C GLN A 282 -24.81 32.85 -3.41
N PRO A 283 -24.33 33.67 -2.46
CA PRO A 283 -23.01 33.51 -1.87
C PRO A 283 -22.97 32.28 -0.95
N LEU A 284 -21.80 31.67 -0.83
CA LEU A 284 -21.51 30.65 0.16
C LEU A 284 -21.23 31.28 1.53
N ASP A 285 -21.59 30.58 2.60
CA ASP A 285 -21.28 31.03 3.97
C ASP A 285 -19.76 31.03 4.24
N GLU A 286 -19.07 30.00 3.75
CA GLU A 286 -17.61 29.88 3.75
C GLU A 286 -17.14 29.59 2.32
N ALA A 287 -16.14 30.34 1.85
CA ALA A 287 -15.52 30.06 0.56
C ALA A 287 -14.82 28.70 0.60
N THR A 288 -14.95 27.90 -0.47
CA THR A 288 -14.29 26.60 -0.57
C THR A 288 -14.04 26.21 -2.02
N ILE A 289 -13.13 25.25 -2.25
CA ILE A 289 -12.78 24.78 -3.59
C ILE A 289 -13.45 23.43 -3.83
N PHE A 290 -14.52 23.42 -4.64
CA PHE A 290 -15.19 22.18 -5.03
C PHE A 290 -14.37 21.40 -6.06
N VAL A 291 -14.25 20.09 -5.84
CA VAL A 291 -13.40 19.19 -6.66
C VAL A 291 -14.17 18.04 -7.29
N ALA A 292 -15.28 17.62 -6.68
CA ALA A 292 -16.09 16.51 -7.17
C ALA A 292 -17.57 16.72 -6.82
N TRP A 293 -18.44 16.17 -7.66
CA TRP A 293 -19.88 16.17 -7.42
C TRP A 293 -20.54 14.91 -7.95
N CYS A 294 -21.68 14.55 -7.37
CA CYS A 294 -22.56 13.53 -7.92
C CYS A 294 -24.04 13.89 -7.71
N GLN A 295 -24.89 13.38 -8.59
CA GLN A 295 -26.34 13.52 -8.49
C GLN A 295 -26.93 12.39 -7.66
N ILE A 296 -27.76 12.71 -6.66
CA ILE A 296 -28.56 11.72 -5.92
C ILE A 296 -29.90 11.52 -6.63
N ASP A 297 -30.60 12.61 -6.90
CA ASP A 297 -31.89 12.63 -7.61
C ASP A 297 -32.08 13.92 -8.40
N GLU A 298 -33.32 14.24 -8.80
CA GLU A 298 -33.64 15.41 -9.61
C GLU A 298 -33.37 16.76 -8.93
N GLN A 299 -33.29 16.80 -7.60
CA GLN A 299 -33.17 18.03 -6.79
C GLN A 299 -31.95 18.05 -5.87
N ARG A 300 -31.38 16.89 -5.55
CA ARG A 300 -30.33 16.73 -4.55
C ARG A 300 -29.02 16.29 -5.20
N PHE A 301 -27.96 17.01 -4.87
CA PHE A 301 -26.61 16.79 -5.35
C PHE A 301 -25.65 16.78 -4.17
N VAL A 302 -24.61 15.94 -4.25
CA VAL A 302 -23.52 15.94 -3.27
C VAL A 302 -22.32 16.62 -3.89
N LEU A 303 -21.71 17.53 -3.16
CA LEU A 303 -20.46 18.20 -3.53
C LEU A 303 -19.39 17.84 -2.50
N ALA A 304 -18.15 17.67 -2.95
CA ALA A 304 -16.99 17.54 -2.08
C ALA A 304 -15.99 18.65 -2.37
N ASP A 305 -15.35 19.15 -1.32
CA ASP A 305 -14.28 20.14 -1.45
C ASP A 305 -12.87 19.56 -1.32
N ASP A 306 -11.87 20.39 -1.60
CA ASP A 306 -10.44 20.06 -1.54
C ASP A 306 -9.93 19.80 -0.10
N TYR A 307 -10.72 20.17 0.92
CA TYR A 307 -10.40 20.05 2.34
C TYR A 307 -11.06 18.84 3.02
N GLY A 308 -11.85 18.06 2.27
CA GLY A 308 -12.52 16.86 2.74
C GLY A 308 -13.87 17.09 3.42
N LYS A 309 -14.50 18.26 3.25
CA LYS A 309 -15.90 18.48 3.64
C LYS A 309 -16.84 18.02 2.53
N LEU A 310 -17.97 17.48 2.94
CA LEU A 310 -19.05 17.04 2.08
C LEU A 310 -20.27 17.94 2.26
N TYR A 311 -20.89 18.33 1.15
CA TYR A 311 -22.03 19.24 1.13
C TYR A 311 -23.21 18.60 0.39
N LEU A 312 -24.42 18.89 0.85
CA LEU A 312 -25.67 18.57 0.18
C LEU A 312 -26.22 19.85 -0.45
N LEU A 313 -26.27 19.87 -1.78
CA LEU A 313 -26.92 20.93 -2.54
C LEU A 313 -28.34 20.50 -2.90
N MET A 314 -29.32 21.26 -2.44
CA MET A 314 -30.74 21.05 -2.70
C MET A 314 -31.29 22.18 -3.57
N VAL A 315 -31.93 21.81 -4.68
CA VAL A 315 -32.59 22.76 -5.56
C VAL A 315 -34.09 22.74 -5.29
N HIS A 316 -34.64 23.90 -4.95
CA HIS A 316 -36.07 24.07 -4.71
C HIS A 316 -36.77 24.48 -6.00
N GLN A 317 -37.86 23.80 -6.29
CA GLN A 317 -38.75 24.10 -7.41
C GLN A 317 -40.02 24.82 -6.95
N LYS A 318 -40.53 25.70 -7.80
CA LYS A 318 -41.85 26.31 -7.67
C LYS A 318 -42.95 25.30 -8.00
N ALA A 319 -44.20 25.66 -7.72
CA ALA A 319 -45.37 24.82 -8.01
C ALA A 319 -45.58 24.55 -9.53
N ASP A 320 -45.02 25.38 -10.40
CA ASP A 320 -45.03 25.25 -11.86
C ASP A 320 -43.86 24.41 -12.41
N GLY A 321 -42.97 23.92 -11.53
CA GLY A 321 -41.78 23.15 -11.89
C GLY A 321 -40.56 24.01 -12.24
N GLU A 322 -40.68 25.34 -12.23
CA GLU A 322 -39.57 26.26 -12.49
C GLU A 322 -38.65 26.37 -11.27
N TYR A 323 -37.43 26.85 -11.52
CA TYR A 323 -36.45 27.16 -10.47
C TYR A 323 -36.99 28.19 -9.46
N GLN A 324 -36.81 27.91 -8.16
CA GLN A 324 -37.10 28.85 -7.06
C GLN A 324 -35.83 29.40 -6.42
N SER A 325 -35.00 28.52 -5.90
CA SER A 325 -33.77 28.82 -5.17
C SER A 325 -32.97 27.53 -4.99
N HIS A 326 -31.74 27.64 -4.51
CA HIS A 326 -30.95 26.51 -4.06
C HIS A 326 -30.53 26.72 -2.60
N GLN A 327 -30.18 25.65 -1.89
CA GLN A 327 -29.63 25.67 -0.54
C GLN A 327 -28.49 24.66 -0.47
N ILE A 328 -27.39 25.04 0.18
CA ILE A 328 -26.25 24.16 0.42
C ILE A 328 -26.07 23.96 1.93
N ASP A 329 -26.01 22.70 2.36
CA ASP A 329 -25.80 22.34 3.77
C ASP A 329 -24.55 21.46 3.91
N VAL A 330 -23.76 21.67 4.97
CA VAL A 330 -22.60 20.83 5.29
C VAL A 330 -23.08 19.51 5.93
N LEU A 331 -22.71 18.38 5.33
CA LEU A 331 -23.06 17.04 5.84
C LEU A 331 -22.06 16.53 6.88
N GLY A 332 -20.78 16.79 6.65
CA GLY A 332 -19.69 16.30 7.50
C GLY A 332 -18.37 16.24 6.78
N GLU A 333 -17.47 15.41 7.30
CA GLU A 333 -16.09 15.29 6.84
C GLU A 333 -15.75 13.85 6.39
N THR A 334 -15.17 13.72 5.20
CA THR A 334 -14.68 12.47 4.62
C THR A 334 -13.20 12.59 4.25
N SER A 335 -12.64 11.54 3.64
CA SER A 335 -11.40 11.71 2.87
C SER A 335 -11.62 12.60 1.64
N ARG A 336 -10.56 13.24 1.16
CA ARG A 336 -10.62 14.13 -0.01
C ARG A 336 -11.07 13.37 -1.25
N ALA A 337 -12.26 13.69 -1.75
CA ALA A 337 -12.82 13.01 -2.91
C ALA A 337 -12.12 13.43 -4.21
N SER A 338 -11.68 12.46 -5.01
CA SER A 338 -11.39 12.64 -6.44
C SER A 338 -12.61 12.36 -7.30
N THR A 339 -13.50 11.47 -6.84
CA THR A 339 -14.74 11.10 -7.53
C THR A 339 -15.80 10.69 -6.51
N LEU A 340 -17.07 10.99 -6.83
CA LEU A 340 -18.22 10.63 -6.02
C LEU A 340 -19.18 9.77 -6.85
N VAL A 341 -19.65 8.67 -6.29
CA VAL A 341 -20.62 7.78 -6.95
C VAL A 341 -21.75 7.44 -5.98
N TYR A 342 -22.98 7.79 -6.33
CA TYR A 342 -24.15 7.41 -5.54
C TYR A 342 -24.48 5.92 -5.74
N LEU A 343 -24.52 5.15 -4.65
CA LEU A 343 -24.71 3.69 -4.65
C LEU A 343 -26.15 3.24 -4.39
N ASP A 344 -27.07 4.17 -4.07
CA ASP A 344 -28.45 3.95 -3.61
C ASP A 344 -28.62 3.81 -2.09
N GLU A 345 -29.86 4.00 -1.61
CA GLU A 345 -30.25 4.01 -0.19
C GLU A 345 -29.50 5.05 0.66
N GLY A 346 -29.12 6.19 0.05
CA GLY A 346 -28.34 7.22 0.74
C GLY A 346 -26.85 6.88 0.88
N ARG A 347 -26.36 5.82 0.24
CA ARG A 347 -24.94 5.47 0.21
C ARG A 347 -24.20 6.22 -0.89
N VAL A 348 -23.02 6.73 -0.57
CA VAL A 348 -22.12 7.36 -1.54
C VAL A 348 -20.74 6.74 -1.41
N PHE A 349 -20.18 6.33 -2.54
CA PHE A 349 -18.77 5.98 -2.63
C PHE A 349 -17.94 7.25 -2.85
N VAL A 350 -16.98 7.45 -1.95
CA VAL A 350 -15.98 8.50 -1.98
C VAL A 350 -14.67 7.88 -2.44
N GLY A 351 -14.40 7.99 -3.74
CA GLY A 351 -13.11 7.59 -4.29
C GLY A 351 -12.08 8.67 -3.97
N SER A 352 -10.92 8.28 -3.42
CA SER A 352 -9.86 9.21 -3.07
C SER A 352 -8.53 8.83 -3.71
N HIS A 353 -7.80 9.85 -4.19
CA HIS A 353 -6.41 9.73 -4.64
C HIS A 353 -5.41 9.89 -3.48
N GLN A 354 -5.73 10.74 -2.50
CA GLN A 354 -4.80 11.21 -1.46
C GLN A 354 -5.10 10.65 -0.06
N GLY A 355 -6.19 9.90 0.09
CA GLY A 355 -6.57 9.24 1.33
C GLY A 355 -7.25 7.90 1.04
N ASP A 356 -7.70 7.24 2.10
CA ASP A 356 -8.43 5.98 1.96
C ASP A 356 -9.79 6.24 1.28
N SER A 357 -10.18 5.38 0.35
CA SER A 357 -11.51 5.49 -0.27
C SER A 357 -12.57 4.96 0.70
N GLN A 358 -13.78 5.50 0.66
CA GLN A 358 -14.79 5.22 1.68
C GLN A 358 -16.17 4.99 1.05
N ILE A 359 -16.97 4.09 1.64
CA ILE A 359 -18.42 4.09 1.46
C ILE A 359 -19.01 4.79 2.67
N ILE A 360 -19.79 5.83 2.43
CA ILE A 360 -20.48 6.57 3.47
C ILE A 360 -21.99 6.36 3.37
N GLN A 361 -22.66 6.34 4.51
CA GLN A 361 -24.10 6.41 4.64
C GLN A 361 -24.49 7.83 5.04
N ILE A 362 -25.35 8.47 4.24
CA ILE A 362 -25.92 9.77 4.58
C ILE A 362 -27.13 9.53 5.48
N SER A 363 -27.04 10.05 6.71
CA SER A 363 -28.11 10.08 7.69
C SER A 363 -28.52 11.54 7.97
N PRO A 364 -29.70 11.79 8.57
CA PRO A 364 -30.11 13.17 8.89
C PRO A 364 -29.09 13.85 9.80
N LYS A 365 -28.40 14.87 9.27
CA LYS A 365 -27.35 15.67 9.94
C LYS A 365 -26.06 14.93 10.31
N GLN A 366 -25.84 13.72 9.79
CA GLN A 366 -24.63 12.94 10.08
C GLN A 366 -24.26 12.06 8.90
N ILE A 367 -22.95 11.83 8.75
CA ILE A 367 -22.41 10.81 7.86
C ILE A 367 -21.75 9.71 8.68
N GLU A 368 -21.93 8.46 8.25
CA GLU A 368 -21.30 7.29 8.88
C GLU A 368 -20.47 6.56 7.83
N VAL A 369 -19.22 6.23 8.16
CA VAL A 369 -18.35 5.45 7.27
C VAL A 369 -18.71 3.97 7.44
N VAL A 370 -19.21 3.35 6.38
CA VAL A 370 -19.63 1.95 6.33
C VAL A 370 -18.44 1.04 6.03
N GLN A 371 -17.62 1.43 5.04
CA GLN A 371 -16.49 0.62 4.58
C GLN A 371 -15.34 1.56 4.17
N THR A 372 -14.10 1.12 4.42
CA THR A 372 -12.89 1.84 4.04
C THR A 372 -11.99 0.95 3.18
N PHE A 373 -11.45 1.51 2.11
CA PHE A 373 -10.50 0.85 1.21
C PHE A 373 -9.13 1.52 1.36
N SER A 374 -8.17 0.74 1.84
CA SER A 374 -6.81 1.22 2.09
C SER A 374 -6.15 1.77 0.82
N ASN A 375 -5.58 2.96 0.95
CA ASN A 375 -4.85 3.66 -0.10
C ASN A 375 -3.54 4.25 0.43
N ILE A 376 -2.42 3.80 -0.14
CA ILE A 376 -1.09 4.31 0.20
C ILE A 376 -0.62 5.44 -0.71
N ALA A 377 -1.48 5.92 -1.62
CA ALA A 377 -1.16 6.98 -2.56
C ALA A 377 -1.49 8.39 -2.01
N PRO A 378 -0.80 9.44 -2.49
CA PRO A 378 0.48 9.37 -3.17
C PRO A 378 1.61 9.04 -2.18
N ILE A 379 2.60 8.24 -2.61
CA ILE A 379 3.81 8.02 -1.82
C ILE A 379 4.79 9.15 -2.14
N LEU A 380 5.02 10.07 -1.20
CA LEU A 380 5.90 11.23 -1.40
C LEU A 380 7.37 10.90 -1.08
N ASP A 381 7.60 10.19 0.01
CA ASP A 381 8.91 9.65 0.38
C ASP A 381 8.75 8.31 1.09
N PHE A 382 9.81 7.52 1.12
CA PHE A 382 9.82 6.27 1.88
C PHE A 382 11.23 5.91 2.33
N THR A 383 11.28 5.09 3.37
CA THR A 383 12.50 4.52 3.91
C THR A 383 12.31 3.02 4.13
N VAL A 384 13.42 2.28 4.16
CA VAL A 384 13.42 0.85 4.43
C VAL A 384 13.96 0.65 5.84
N MET A 385 13.18 -0.05 6.66
CA MET A 385 13.53 -0.41 8.03
C MET A 385 13.75 -1.93 8.10
N ASP A 386 14.94 -2.36 8.49
CA ASP A 386 15.24 -3.77 8.72
C ASP A 386 15.19 -4.08 10.21
N MET A 387 14.18 -4.85 10.63
CA MET A 387 14.01 -5.24 12.03
C MET A 387 14.89 -6.43 12.41
N GLY A 388 15.52 -7.10 11.44
CA GLY A 388 16.39 -8.25 11.66
C GLY A 388 17.87 -7.89 11.83
N ASN A 389 18.28 -6.70 11.41
CA ASN A 389 19.66 -6.25 11.54
C ASN A 389 19.75 -4.75 11.84
N ARG A 390 20.10 -4.40 13.09
CA ARG A 390 20.11 -3.01 13.58
C ARG A 390 21.40 -2.23 13.27
N SER A 391 22.43 -2.85 12.69
CA SER A 391 23.63 -2.09 12.30
C SER A 391 23.36 -1.26 11.05
N ALA A 392 23.64 0.05 11.12
CA ALA A 392 23.37 1.00 10.03
C ALA A 392 24.06 0.65 8.69
N ASP A 393 25.13 -0.15 8.71
CA ASP A 393 25.91 -0.57 7.55
C ASP A 393 25.63 -2.02 7.10
N ALA A 394 24.69 -2.73 7.74
CA ALA A 394 24.38 -4.10 7.33
C ALA A 394 23.63 -4.15 6.00
N PRO A 395 23.87 -5.20 5.19
CA PRO A 395 23.01 -5.48 4.04
C PRO A 395 21.58 -5.70 4.53
N VAL A 396 20.62 -5.04 3.88
CA VAL A 396 19.20 -5.17 4.17
C VAL A 396 18.74 -6.57 3.77
N ASN A 397 17.98 -7.22 4.64
CA ASN A 397 17.36 -8.49 4.33
C ASN A 397 16.39 -8.37 3.15
N GLU A 398 16.22 -9.46 2.39
CA GLU A 398 15.24 -9.51 1.30
C GLU A 398 13.84 -9.18 1.84
N PHE A 399 13.02 -8.43 1.09
CA PHE A 399 11.64 -8.12 1.49
C PHE A 399 10.83 -9.39 1.78
N SER A 400 11.09 -10.43 0.99
CA SER A 400 10.55 -11.78 1.12
C SER A 400 10.84 -12.46 2.48
N SER A 401 11.79 -11.96 3.27
CA SER A 401 12.05 -12.45 4.63
C SER A 401 10.99 -11.99 5.65
N GLY A 402 10.19 -10.97 5.29
CA GLY A 402 9.23 -10.31 6.17
C GLY A 402 9.86 -9.48 7.30
N GLN A 403 11.18 -9.38 7.35
CA GLN A 403 11.93 -8.58 8.34
C GLN A 403 12.15 -7.13 7.87
N ALA A 404 12.27 -6.93 6.56
CA ALA A 404 12.31 -5.59 5.97
C ALA A 404 10.89 -5.03 5.86
N ARG A 405 10.70 -3.80 6.37
CA ARG A 405 9.47 -3.02 6.26
C ARG A 405 9.74 -1.80 5.39
N ILE A 406 8.83 -1.51 4.47
CA ILE A 406 8.85 -0.28 3.68
C ILE A 406 7.92 0.69 4.38
N VAL A 407 8.46 1.77 4.94
CA VAL A 407 7.67 2.80 5.63
C VAL A 407 7.52 3.99 4.69
N THR A 408 6.30 4.29 4.29
CA THR A 408 5.96 5.34 3.32
C THR A 408 5.31 6.54 4.01
N GLY A 409 5.66 7.74 3.53
CA GLY A 409 4.91 8.97 3.78
C GLY A 409 3.86 9.08 2.70
N SER A 410 2.63 8.74 3.07
CA SER A 410 1.52 8.54 2.16
C SER A 410 0.42 9.57 2.40
N GLY A 411 -0.33 9.85 1.35
CA GLY A 411 -1.45 10.76 1.42
C GLY A 411 -1.03 12.23 1.46
N ALA A 412 -2.02 13.11 1.59
CA ALA A 412 -1.79 14.54 1.65
C ALA A 412 -2.72 15.24 2.66
N PHE A 413 -2.18 16.27 3.29
CA PHE A 413 -2.83 17.17 4.23
C PHE A 413 -3.55 16.36 5.33
N LYS A 414 -4.86 16.56 5.50
CA LYS A 414 -5.68 15.88 6.50
C LYS A 414 -5.63 14.34 6.38
N ASP A 415 -5.51 13.82 5.16
CA ASP A 415 -5.43 12.39 4.87
C ASP A 415 -3.97 11.85 4.93
N GLY A 416 -3.01 12.71 5.30
CA GLY A 416 -1.61 12.35 5.41
C GLY A 416 -1.36 11.33 6.53
N SER A 417 -0.60 10.28 6.21
CA SER A 417 -0.36 9.13 7.07
C SER A 417 1.03 8.51 6.84
N LEU A 418 1.52 7.78 7.83
CA LEU A 418 2.60 6.82 7.64
C LEU A 418 1.98 5.46 7.35
N ARG A 419 2.46 4.77 6.32
CA ARG A 419 2.02 3.40 6.01
C ARG A 419 3.22 2.47 6.07
N SER A 420 3.08 1.36 6.80
CA SER A 420 4.10 0.31 6.89
C SER A 420 3.68 -0.87 6.02
N VAL A 421 4.46 -1.13 4.97
CA VAL A 421 4.25 -2.21 4.02
C VAL A 421 5.20 -3.36 4.36
N ARG A 422 4.63 -4.54 4.65
CA ARG A 422 5.37 -5.74 5.07
C ARG A 422 4.86 -6.98 4.34
N SER A 423 5.76 -7.93 4.06
CA SER A 423 5.36 -9.25 3.54
C SER A 423 4.61 -10.03 4.63
N GLY A 424 3.42 -10.49 4.30
CA GLY A 424 2.51 -11.20 5.19
C GLY A 424 1.92 -12.46 4.56
N VAL A 425 1.10 -13.14 5.34
CA VAL A 425 0.32 -14.32 4.97
C VAL A 425 -1.13 -14.05 5.39
N GLY A 426 -2.07 -14.33 4.49
CA GLY A 426 -3.50 -14.21 4.76
C GLY A 426 -4.01 -15.32 5.68
N LEU A 427 -5.06 -15.02 6.44
CA LEU A 427 -5.87 -16.02 7.12
C LEU A 427 -7.22 -16.12 6.41
N GLU A 428 -7.61 -17.32 6.03
CA GLU A 428 -8.93 -17.59 5.46
C GLU A 428 -9.87 -18.00 6.58
N ASP A 429 -10.87 -17.18 6.88
CA ASP A 429 -11.87 -17.47 7.91
C ASP A 429 -12.77 -18.64 7.48
N LYS A 430 -12.74 -19.74 8.24
CA LYS A 430 -13.60 -20.92 8.05
C LYS A 430 -14.86 -20.86 8.93
N GLY A 431 -14.83 -20.06 9.99
CA GLY A 431 -15.99 -19.83 10.85
C GLY A 431 -15.66 -19.02 12.09
N SER A 432 -16.67 -18.38 12.68
CA SER A 432 -16.57 -17.72 13.99
C SER A 432 -17.62 -18.29 14.93
N LEU A 433 -17.23 -18.52 16.18
CA LEU A 433 -18.11 -18.99 17.24
C LEU A 433 -18.89 -17.83 17.91
N GLY A 434 -18.73 -16.60 17.40
CA GLY A 434 -19.38 -15.41 17.94
C GLY A 434 -18.71 -14.86 19.20
N ASP A 435 -19.33 -13.84 19.80
CA ASP A 435 -18.89 -13.23 21.05
C ASP A 435 -19.27 -14.11 22.24
N LEU A 436 -18.27 -14.58 22.99
CA LEU A 436 -18.47 -15.41 24.19
C LEU A 436 -18.72 -14.56 25.46
N GLY A 437 -18.76 -13.22 25.34
CA GLY A 437 -19.17 -12.28 26.39
C GLY A 437 -18.13 -12.02 27.49
N GLU A 438 -17.07 -12.83 27.57
CA GLU A 438 -15.94 -12.67 28.48
C GLU A 438 -14.59 -12.79 27.73
N PRO A 439 -13.52 -12.13 28.21
CA PRO A 439 -12.21 -12.19 27.57
C PRO A 439 -11.55 -13.56 27.72
N ILE A 440 -11.27 -14.18 26.57
CA ILE A 440 -10.57 -15.47 26.47
C ILE A 440 -9.09 -15.24 26.76
N SER A 441 -8.56 -15.94 27.77
CA SER A 441 -7.14 -15.89 28.12
C SER A 441 -6.32 -16.85 27.25
N ASP A 442 -6.79 -18.08 27.09
CA ASP A 442 -6.10 -19.13 26.33
C ASP A 442 -7.07 -20.10 25.67
N VAL A 443 -6.62 -20.75 24.60
CA VAL A 443 -7.37 -21.80 23.90
C VAL A 443 -6.52 -23.05 23.71
N PHE A 444 -7.11 -24.22 23.95
CA PHE A 444 -6.44 -25.51 23.83
C PHE A 444 -7.27 -26.48 23.00
N SER A 445 -6.61 -27.29 22.17
CA SER A 445 -7.25 -28.33 21.37
C SER A 445 -7.07 -29.72 21.97
N LEU A 446 -8.15 -30.50 22.00
CA LEU A 446 -8.17 -31.86 22.49
C LEU A 446 -9.04 -32.77 21.63
N ARG A 447 -8.80 -34.07 21.77
CA ARG A 447 -9.67 -35.15 21.26
C ARG A 447 -10.61 -35.62 22.36
N SER A 448 -11.91 -35.75 22.05
CA SER A 448 -13.00 -36.13 22.98
C SER A 448 -13.01 -37.61 23.35
N SER A 449 -12.38 -38.48 22.54
CA SER A 449 -12.12 -39.89 22.85
C SER A 449 -10.73 -40.33 22.37
N GLY A 450 -10.19 -41.39 22.95
CA GLY A 450 -8.95 -42.03 22.49
C GLY A 450 -9.09 -42.67 21.10
N THR A 451 -10.33 -42.92 20.63
CA THR A 451 -10.61 -43.46 19.29
C THR A 451 -10.74 -42.39 18.21
N ALA A 452 -10.87 -41.11 18.59
CA ALA A 452 -10.98 -40.01 17.64
C ALA A 452 -9.64 -39.84 16.88
N GLY A 453 -9.70 -39.94 15.55
CA GLY A 453 -8.54 -39.79 14.67
C GLY A 453 -8.06 -38.35 14.57
N THR A 454 -8.98 -37.39 14.67
CA THR A 454 -8.77 -35.94 14.55
C THR A 454 -9.12 -35.21 15.85
N VAL A 455 -8.79 -33.92 15.92
CA VAL A 455 -9.19 -33.05 17.03
C VAL A 455 -10.66 -32.69 16.85
N ASP A 456 -11.45 -32.72 17.92
CA ASP A 456 -12.89 -32.46 17.90
C ASP A 456 -13.36 -31.54 19.04
N THR A 457 -12.46 -31.12 19.94
CA THR A 457 -12.81 -30.32 21.11
C THR A 457 -11.86 -29.14 21.29
N LEU A 458 -12.41 -27.97 21.60
CA LEU A 458 -11.66 -26.79 22.04
C LEU A 458 -12.01 -26.45 23.48
N ILE A 459 -11.01 -26.13 24.29
CA ILE A 459 -11.19 -25.58 25.63
C ILE A 459 -10.86 -24.09 25.56
N ALA A 460 -11.87 -23.25 25.76
CA ALA A 460 -11.71 -21.81 25.92
C ALA A 460 -11.55 -21.51 27.41
N SER A 461 -10.41 -20.96 27.80
CA SER A 461 -10.11 -20.56 29.18
C SER A 461 -10.42 -19.08 29.36
N PHE A 462 -11.13 -18.75 30.43
CA PHE A 462 -11.44 -17.39 30.86
C PHE A 462 -10.75 -17.11 32.19
N VAL A 463 -10.77 -15.85 32.62
CA VAL A 463 -10.16 -15.43 33.90
C VAL A 463 -10.78 -16.15 35.10
N SER A 464 -12.09 -16.41 35.06
CA SER A 464 -12.85 -16.99 36.17
C SER A 464 -13.10 -18.50 36.02
N HIS A 465 -13.35 -18.97 34.79
CA HIS A 465 -13.82 -20.32 34.50
C HIS A 465 -13.27 -20.80 33.14
N SER A 466 -13.62 -22.02 32.72
CA SER A 466 -13.29 -22.56 31.39
C SER A 466 -14.53 -23.15 30.74
N SER A 467 -14.61 -23.19 29.42
CA SER A 467 -15.71 -23.82 28.68
C SER A 467 -15.18 -24.81 27.64
N ALA A 468 -15.86 -25.94 27.47
CA ALA A 468 -15.51 -26.97 26.49
C ALA A 468 -16.46 -26.90 25.30
N ILE A 469 -15.92 -26.74 24.10
CA ILE A 469 -16.66 -26.64 22.84
C ILE A 469 -16.37 -27.89 22.03
N VAL A 470 -17.37 -28.74 21.83
CA VAL A 470 -17.25 -30.02 21.11
C VAL A 470 -17.89 -29.88 19.73
N PHE A 471 -17.17 -30.37 18.72
CA PHE A 471 -17.57 -30.37 17.31
C PHE A 471 -17.99 -31.79 16.92
N SER A 472 -19.19 -31.95 16.36
CA SER A 472 -19.67 -33.24 15.83
C SER A 472 -19.34 -33.40 14.34
N GLU A 473 -19.18 -34.64 13.87
CA GLU A 473 -18.94 -34.95 12.44
C GLU A 473 -20.05 -34.43 11.51
N ASP A 474 -21.26 -34.20 12.05
CA ASP A 474 -22.41 -33.65 11.34
C ASP A 474 -22.37 -32.10 11.23
N GLY A 475 -21.37 -31.46 11.83
CA GLY A 475 -21.17 -30.01 11.82
C GLY A 475 -21.86 -29.25 12.97
N ASP A 476 -22.41 -29.96 13.96
CA ASP A 476 -22.98 -29.32 15.15
C ASP A 476 -21.86 -28.89 16.12
N ILE A 477 -22.03 -27.71 16.71
CA ILE A 477 -21.11 -27.15 17.70
C ILE A 477 -21.87 -27.01 19.02
N GLU A 478 -21.39 -27.69 20.06
CA GLU A 478 -22.01 -27.71 21.38
C GLU A 478 -21.02 -27.24 22.46
N ALA A 479 -21.37 -26.17 23.17
CA ALA A 479 -20.68 -25.77 24.39
C ALA A 479 -21.19 -26.63 25.56
N ARG A 480 -20.27 -27.29 26.27
CA ARG A 480 -20.56 -28.16 27.40
C ARG A 480 -19.98 -27.58 28.69
N GLU A 481 -20.82 -27.54 29.72
CA GLU A 481 -20.42 -27.16 31.09
C GLU A 481 -19.71 -28.30 31.84
N ASP A 482 -19.84 -29.53 31.35
CA ASP A 482 -19.18 -30.72 31.89
C ASP A 482 -18.38 -31.44 30.79
N PHE A 483 -17.07 -31.62 31.03
CA PHE A 483 -16.19 -32.34 30.10
C PHE A 483 -15.15 -33.17 30.86
N ARG A 484 -15.13 -34.50 30.67
CA ARG A 484 -14.13 -35.45 31.22
C ARG A 484 -13.84 -35.34 32.74
N GLY A 485 -14.76 -34.78 33.53
CA GLY A 485 -14.52 -34.51 34.95
C GLY A 485 -13.49 -33.40 35.21
N PHE A 486 -13.18 -32.60 34.20
CA PHE A 486 -12.39 -31.38 34.33
C PHE A 486 -13.11 -30.38 35.24
N ASP A 487 -12.32 -29.64 36.00
CA ASP A 487 -12.84 -28.55 36.82
C ASP A 487 -12.94 -27.29 35.94
N LEU A 488 -14.09 -27.16 35.27
CA LEU A 488 -14.40 -26.01 34.41
C LEU A 488 -14.80 -24.76 35.22
N SER A 489 -14.98 -24.88 36.54
CA SER A 489 -15.24 -23.74 37.43
C SER A 489 -14.02 -22.86 37.67
N GLN A 490 -12.83 -23.31 37.25
CA GLN A 490 -11.56 -22.58 37.37
C GLN A 490 -10.97 -22.27 35.99
N CYS A 491 -10.06 -21.29 35.95
CA CYS A 491 -9.21 -21.01 34.80
C CYS A 491 -8.25 -22.18 34.53
N THR A 492 -8.24 -22.68 33.29
CA THR A 492 -7.34 -23.72 32.82
C THR A 492 -6.08 -23.08 32.22
N LEU A 493 -4.91 -23.45 32.74
CA LEU A 493 -3.60 -22.99 32.26
C LEU A 493 -3.03 -23.87 31.14
N TYR A 494 -3.42 -25.15 31.11
CA TYR A 494 -3.10 -26.06 30.01
C TYR A 494 -4.10 -27.21 29.98
N ALA A 495 -4.52 -27.60 28.78
CA ALA A 495 -5.25 -28.84 28.57
C ALA A 495 -4.70 -29.57 27.33
N GLY A 496 -4.56 -30.88 27.40
CA GLY A 496 -4.04 -31.68 26.29
C GLY A 496 -4.24 -33.18 26.46
N ASN A 497 -4.07 -33.92 25.37
CA ASN A 497 -4.06 -35.39 25.40
C ASN A 497 -2.67 -35.91 25.77
N VAL A 498 -2.64 -36.95 26.61
CA VAL A 498 -1.42 -37.65 27.05
C VAL A 498 -1.50 -39.14 26.68
N SER A 499 -0.44 -39.91 26.91
CA SER A 499 -0.40 -41.31 26.51
C SER A 499 -1.46 -42.18 27.24
N ASN A 500 -1.74 -43.35 26.67
CA ASN A 500 -2.74 -44.32 27.15
C ASN A 500 -4.19 -43.79 27.14
N ALA A 501 -4.55 -42.99 26.13
CA ALA A 501 -5.91 -42.43 25.99
C ALA A 501 -6.35 -41.70 27.27
N ARG A 502 -5.53 -40.77 27.76
CA ARG A 502 -5.85 -39.90 28.90
C ARG A 502 -5.77 -38.44 28.47
N ALA A 503 -6.37 -37.56 29.26
CA ALA A 503 -6.26 -36.13 29.09
C ALA A 503 -5.85 -35.47 30.40
N VAL A 504 -5.05 -34.42 30.31
CA VAL A 504 -4.59 -33.64 31.45
C VAL A 504 -5.21 -32.26 31.42
N GLN A 505 -5.63 -31.77 32.58
CA GLN A 505 -6.00 -30.38 32.81
C GLN A 505 -5.10 -29.83 33.92
N VAL A 506 -4.51 -28.66 33.70
CA VAL A 506 -3.73 -27.94 34.70
C VAL A 506 -4.45 -26.65 35.04
N THR A 507 -4.80 -26.46 36.30
CA THR A 507 -5.42 -25.24 36.83
C THR A 507 -4.42 -24.52 37.74
N SER A 508 -4.79 -23.37 38.30
CA SER A 508 -3.96 -22.68 39.30
C SER A 508 -3.76 -23.47 40.59
N SER A 509 -4.67 -24.42 40.90
CA SER A 509 -4.69 -25.19 42.14
C SER A 509 -4.01 -26.56 42.02
N GLY A 510 -3.96 -27.16 40.84
CA GLY A 510 -3.39 -28.49 40.66
C GLY A 510 -3.39 -29.03 39.24
N VAL A 511 -2.94 -30.27 39.11
CA VAL A 511 -2.91 -31.07 37.88
C VAL A 511 -3.90 -32.22 38.01
N LEU A 512 -4.80 -32.31 37.06
CA LEU A 512 -5.88 -33.29 36.96
C LEU A 512 -5.60 -34.23 35.80
N LEU A 513 -5.67 -35.54 36.03
CA LEU A 513 -5.55 -36.56 35.00
C LEU A 513 -6.87 -37.28 34.83
N ALA A 514 -7.49 -37.18 33.65
CA ALA A 514 -8.76 -37.81 33.32
C ALA A 514 -8.58 -38.91 32.25
N ASP A 515 -9.46 -39.91 32.28
CA ASP A 515 -9.55 -40.91 31.22
C ASP A 515 -10.20 -40.30 29.96
N ALA A 516 -9.81 -40.75 28.77
CA ALA A 516 -10.36 -40.23 27.52
C ALA A 516 -11.80 -40.72 27.26
N ASP A 517 -12.12 -41.94 27.71
CA ASP A 517 -13.39 -42.62 27.38
C ASP A 517 -14.39 -42.61 28.55
N GLY A 518 -14.03 -42.02 29.69
CA GLY A 518 -14.88 -41.92 30.88
C GLY A 518 -14.85 -40.54 31.53
N SER A 519 -15.92 -40.16 32.23
CA SER A 519 -15.98 -38.93 33.04
C SER A 519 -15.23 -39.05 34.39
N MET A 520 -14.36 -40.07 34.54
CA MET A 520 -13.62 -40.32 35.77
C MET A 520 -12.24 -39.67 35.74
N VAL A 521 -11.98 -38.87 36.77
CA VAL A 521 -10.63 -38.41 37.13
C VAL A 521 -9.85 -39.60 37.68
N SER A 522 -8.75 -39.94 37.02
CA SER A 522 -7.84 -41.03 37.38
C SER A 522 -6.93 -40.68 38.57
N ASP A 523 -6.43 -39.44 38.62
CA ASP A 523 -5.62 -38.94 39.73
C ASP A 523 -5.61 -37.41 39.75
N ARG A 524 -5.26 -36.82 40.91
CA ARG A 524 -5.13 -35.37 41.11
C ARG A 524 -3.88 -35.08 41.95
N TRP A 525 -3.07 -34.15 41.45
CA TRP A 525 -1.97 -33.55 42.20
C TRP A 525 -2.33 -32.12 42.57
N GLU A 526 -2.25 -31.76 43.85
CA GLU A 526 -2.53 -30.41 44.33
C GLU A 526 -1.23 -29.68 44.68
N ALA A 527 -1.19 -28.39 44.38
CA ALA A 527 -0.06 -27.55 44.76
C ALA A 527 0.07 -27.44 46.29
N PRO A 528 1.29 -27.40 46.85
CA PRO A 528 1.50 -27.21 48.28
C PRO A 528 0.78 -25.97 48.84
N ALA A 529 0.26 -26.07 50.07
CA ALA A 529 -0.56 -25.03 50.69
C ALA A 529 0.13 -23.64 50.68
N GLY A 530 -0.53 -22.66 50.05
CA GLY A 530 -0.03 -21.28 49.90
C GLY A 530 0.79 -21.02 48.64
N SER A 531 0.95 -22.00 47.75
CA SER A 531 1.55 -21.85 46.42
C SER A 531 0.50 -22.05 45.32
N SER A 532 0.64 -21.33 44.21
CA SER A 532 -0.21 -21.46 43.03
C SER A 532 0.65 -21.71 41.79
N ILE A 533 0.13 -22.48 40.83
CA ILE A 533 0.80 -22.73 39.56
C ILE A 533 0.79 -21.44 38.73
N SER A 534 1.97 -20.95 38.34
CA SER A 534 2.12 -19.71 37.58
C SER A 534 2.47 -19.92 36.11
N ALA A 535 3.15 -21.02 35.78
CA ALA A 535 3.49 -21.38 34.41
C ALA A 535 3.52 -22.91 34.29
N VAL A 536 3.15 -23.41 33.12
CA VAL A 536 3.09 -24.84 32.81
C VAL A 536 3.67 -25.09 31.42
N SER A 537 4.38 -26.20 31.26
CA SER A 537 4.78 -26.73 29.96
C SER A 537 4.69 -28.24 29.98
N VAL A 538 4.16 -28.83 28.92
CA VAL A 538 3.89 -30.28 28.83
C VAL A 538 4.51 -30.84 27.57
N GLU A 539 5.17 -32.00 27.70
CA GLU A 539 5.71 -32.75 26.56
C GLU A 539 5.54 -34.25 26.81
N GLY A 540 4.76 -34.91 25.97
CA GLY A 540 4.38 -36.32 26.17
C GLY A 540 3.74 -36.52 27.55
N ASP A 541 4.31 -37.41 28.35
CA ASP A 541 3.83 -37.72 29.71
C ASP A 541 4.53 -36.91 30.80
N LYS A 542 5.29 -35.86 30.46
CA LYS A 542 5.97 -35.01 31.44
C LYS A 542 5.31 -33.64 31.51
N VAL A 543 5.01 -33.21 32.74
CA VAL A 543 4.46 -31.89 33.04
C VAL A 543 5.47 -31.13 33.89
N LEU A 544 5.94 -30.00 33.41
CA LEU A 544 6.77 -29.06 34.17
C LEU A 544 5.87 -27.93 34.67
N VAL A 545 5.83 -27.73 35.99
CA VAL A 545 5.07 -26.65 36.63
C VAL A 545 5.99 -25.73 37.41
N SER A 546 5.70 -24.43 37.33
CA SER A 546 6.31 -23.41 38.18
C SER A 546 5.34 -22.98 39.28
N LEU A 547 5.79 -23.01 40.53
CA LEU A 547 5.01 -22.60 41.70
C LEU A 547 5.40 -21.18 42.09
N GLY A 548 4.56 -20.20 41.72
CA GLY A 548 4.76 -18.77 42.01
C GLY A 548 6.14 -18.22 41.59
N GLY A 549 6.79 -18.83 40.60
CA GLY A 549 8.17 -18.52 40.18
C GLY A 549 9.27 -18.94 41.17
N ALA A 550 8.93 -19.44 42.36
CA ALA A 550 9.89 -19.76 43.42
C ALA A 550 10.34 -21.23 43.42
N ALA A 551 9.59 -22.14 42.80
CA ALA A 551 9.99 -23.54 42.66
C ALA A 551 9.59 -24.11 41.29
N LEU A 552 10.38 -25.06 40.78
CA LEU A 552 10.04 -25.88 39.63
C LEU A 552 9.83 -27.33 40.06
N VAL A 553 8.76 -27.94 39.56
CA VAL A 553 8.41 -29.33 39.81
C VAL A 553 8.19 -30.05 38.47
N VAL A 554 8.83 -31.20 38.29
CA VAL A 554 8.62 -32.10 37.16
C VAL A 554 7.71 -33.24 37.63
N LEU A 555 6.56 -33.38 36.99
CA LEU A 555 5.61 -34.46 37.20
C LEU A 555 5.68 -35.45 36.04
N ASP A 556 5.67 -36.73 36.36
CA ASP A 556 5.63 -37.84 35.41
C ASP A 556 4.24 -38.51 35.45
N LEU A 557 3.58 -38.54 34.30
CA LEU A 557 2.24 -39.09 34.06
C LEU A 557 2.27 -40.47 33.41
N SER A 558 3.45 -41.05 33.14
CA SER A 558 3.58 -42.36 32.48
C SER A 558 3.00 -43.52 33.30
N GLY A 559 2.96 -43.35 34.62
CA GLY A 559 2.37 -44.31 35.57
C GLY A 559 0.85 -44.20 35.73
N ALA A 560 0.31 -44.99 36.66
CA ALA A 560 -1.11 -44.95 37.04
C ALA A 560 -1.47 -43.76 37.94
N SER A 561 -0.49 -43.14 38.59
CA SER A 561 -0.62 -41.97 39.46
C SER A 561 0.42 -40.92 39.08
N ILE A 562 0.13 -39.65 39.37
CA ILE A 562 1.01 -38.51 39.11
C ILE A 562 2.19 -38.56 40.08
N ALA A 563 3.40 -38.79 39.57
CA ALA A 563 4.60 -38.87 40.40
C ALA A 563 5.47 -37.61 40.27
N VAL A 564 5.96 -37.08 41.41
CA VAL A 564 6.95 -36.00 41.41
C VAL A 564 8.32 -36.60 41.10
N GLN A 565 8.86 -36.32 39.90
CA GLN A 565 10.17 -36.80 39.47
C GLN A 565 11.31 -35.98 40.09
N ALA A 566 11.19 -34.66 40.05
CA ALA A 566 12.20 -33.74 40.54
C ALA A 566 11.54 -32.44 41.02
N GLN A 567 12.11 -31.84 42.07
CA GLN A 567 11.72 -30.51 42.55
C GLN A 567 12.99 -29.72 42.87
N ARG A 568 13.02 -28.45 42.46
CA ARG A 568 14.06 -27.50 42.82
C ARG A 568 13.42 -26.19 43.25
N ASP A 569 13.80 -25.75 44.44
CA ASP A 569 13.43 -24.44 44.97
C ASP A 569 14.50 -23.41 44.57
N PHE A 570 14.05 -22.24 44.16
CA PHE A 570 14.86 -21.10 43.78
C PHE A 570 14.82 -20.03 44.88
N GLY A 571 15.95 -19.36 45.10
CA GLY A 571 16.00 -18.22 46.03
C GLY A 571 15.26 -17.00 45.49
N SER A 572 15.15 -15.95 46.30
CA SER A 572 14.59 -14.64 45.88
C SER A 572 15.28 -14.06 44.64
N ASP A 573 16.52 -14.47 44.40
CA ASP A 573 17.40 -13.93 43.36
C ASP A 573 17.34 -14.71 42.04
N GLU A 574 16.67 -15.87 41.98
CA GLU A 574 16.61 -16.74 40.80
C GLU A 574 15.16 -17.13 40.45
N GLN A 575 14.21 -16.22 40.62
CA GLN A 575 12.82 -16.51 40.28
C GLN A 575 12.67 -16.86 38.79
N VAL A 576 11.84 -17.86 38.52
CA VAL A 576 11.53 -18.34 37.17
C VAL A 576 10.42 -17.50 36.56
N SER A 577 10.64 -17.04 35.33
CA SER A 577 9.69 -16.21 34.58
C SER A 577 8.88 -16.99 33.56
N CYS A 578 9.53 -17.92 32.84
CA CYS A 578 8.93 -18.74 31.79
C CYS A 578 9.63 -20.09 31.68
N ILE A 579 8.92 -21.09 31.14
CA ILE A 579 9.41 -22.46 31.04
C ILE A 579 8.99 -23.10 29.71
N ALA A 580 9.80 -24.02 29.20
CA ALA A 580 9.49 -24.80 28.02
C ALA A 580 10.05 -26.22 28.08
N LEU A 581 9.21 -27.18 27.69
CA LEU A 581 9.59 -28.54 27.30
C LEU A 581 9.48 -28.67 25.77
N SER A 582 10.29 -29.57 25.19
CA SER A 582 10.25 -29.82 23.75
C SER A 582 10.80 -31.22 23.43
N PRO A 583 10.25 -31.91 22.42
CA PRO A 583 10.76 -33.21 22.00
C PRO A 583 12.18 -33.12 21.43
N SER A 584 12.61 -31.92 20.99
CA SER A 584 13.96 -31.68 20.48
C SER A 584 15.03 -31.66 21.58
N LEU A 585 14.63 -31.59 22.86
CA LEU A 585 15.51 -31.57 24.03
C LEU A 585 15.16 -32.72 24.99
N PRO A 586 15.38 -33.98 24.60
CA PRO A 586 15.03 -35.12 25.44
C PRO A 586 15.86 -35.09 26.73
N GLY A 587 15.18 -35.11 27.89
CA GLY A 587 15.84 -35.12 29.19
C GLY A 587 16.27 -33.75 29.73
N ALA A 588 15.95 -32.65 29.04
CA ALA A 588 16.22 -31.29 29.50
C ALA A 588 14.99 -30.38 29.37
N CYS A 589 14.96 -29.29 30.12
CA CYS A 589 13.97 -28.22 30.00
C CYS A 589 14.65 -26.86 29.91
N VAL A 590 13.93 -25.86 29.42
CA VAL A 590 14.41 -24.48 29.35
C VAL A 590 13.64 -23.63 30.35
N ALA A 591 14.35 -22.83 31.13
CA ALA A 591 13.78 -21.90 32.10
C ALA A 591 14.38 -20.50 31.92
N GLY A 592 13.51 -19.49 31.84
CA GLY A 592 13.89 -18.08 31.92
C GLY A 592 13.92 -17.60 33.37
N LEU A 593 14.91 -16.78 33.71
CA LEU A 593 15.09 -16.22 35.05
C LEU A 593 14.87 -14.70 35.03
N TRP A 594 14.28 -14.17 36.10
CA TRP A 594 14.02 -12.74 36.26
C TRP A 594 15.31 -11.90 36.36
N LYS A 595 16.27 -12.38 37.14
CA LYS A 595 17.52 -11.65 37.41
C LYS A 595 18.51 -11.82 36.26
N ASP A 596 19.14 -10.72 35.88
CA ASP A 596 20.17 -10.63 34.83
C ASP A 596 19.71 -11.10 33.43
N SER A 597 18.40 -11.25 33.18
CA SER A 597 17.85 -11.70 31.90
C SER A 597 18.47 -13.01 31.38
N LYS A 598 18.66 -13.97 32.29
CA LYS A 598 19.28 -15.26 32.02
C LYS A 598 18.25 -16.28 31.52
N VAL A 599 18.69 -17.14 30.61
CA VAL A 599 17.97 -18.35 30.22
C VAL A 599 18.88 -19.54 30.46
N SER A 600 18.34 -20.55 31.15
CA SER A 600 19.06 -21.74 31.56
C SER A 600 18.41 -22.99 30.98
N VAL A 601 19.23 -23.88 30.44
CA VAL A 601 18.82 -25.25 30.10
C VAL A 601 19.13 -26.13 31.30
N LEU A 602 18.09 -26.74 31.89
CA LEU A 602 18.18 -27.57 33.10
C LEU A 602 17.98 -29.04 32.76
N ALA A 603 18.61 -29.95 33.51
CA ALA A 603 18.38 -31.39 33.38
C ALA A 603 17.05 -31.80 34.04
N LEU A 604 16.24 -32.63 33.40
CA LEU A 604 14.93 -33.07 33.96
C LEU A 604 15.05 -33.99 35.18
N SER A 605 16.23 -34.61 35.41
CA SER A 605 16.46 -35.54 36.52
C SER A 605 16.58 -34.87 37.88
N ASP A 606 17.18 -33.69 37.93
CA ASP A 606 17.55 -32.99 39.17
C ASP A 606 17.38 -31.46 39.08
N LEU A 607 16.93 -30.95 37.93
CA LEU A 607 16.77 -29.53 37.62
C LEU A 607 18.05 -28.70 37.81
N GLN A 608 19.23 -29.33 37.70
CA GLN A 608 20.51 -28.62 37.72
C GLN A 608 20.82 -27.97 36.37
N PRO A 609 21.49 -26.80 36.34
CA PRO A 609 21.77 -26.09 35.10
C PRO A 609 22.86 -26.79 34.29
N ILE A 610 22.55 -27.13 33.05
CA ILE A 610 23.50 -27.68 32.06
C ILE A 610 24.26 -26.52 31.40
N ALA A 611 23.53 -25.51 30.96
CA ALA A 611 24.06 -24.30 30.33
C ALA A 611 23.19 -23.11 30.74
N THR A 612 23.80 -21.93 30.84
CA THR A 612 23.11 -20.68 31.14
C THR A 612 23.74 -19.56 30.33
N GLU A 613 22.90 -18.75 29.71
CA GLU A 613 23.34 -17.61 28.93
C GLU A 613 22.52 -16.36 29.28
N ARG A 614 23.17 -15.20 29.19
CA ARG A 614 22.51 -13.90 29.30
C ARG A 614 22.00 -13.50 27.92
N VAL A 615 20.69 -13.31 27.80
CA VAL A 615 20.03 -13.14 26.50
C VAL A 615 19.95 -11.68 26.07
N ALA A 616 19.78 -10.79 27.06
CA ALA A 616 19.68 -9.36 26.89
C ALA A 616 21.09 -8.72 26.80
N GLU A 617 21.25 -7.73 25.92
CA GLU A 617 22.52 -7.00 25.78
C GLU A 617 22.79 -6.10 27.00
N ASP A 618 24.07 -5.82 27.26
CA ASP A 618 24.58 -5.03 28.38
C ASP A 618 24.02 -3.59 28.30
N ASP A 619 22.80 -3.38 28.80
CA ASP A 619 22.12 -2.12 29.18
C ASP A 619 20.58 -2.27 29.22
N SER A 620 20.03 -3.40 28.76
CA SER A 620 18.58 -3.66 28.79
C SER A 620 18.12 -4.45 30.04
N LEU A 621 17.15 -3.90 30.77
CA LEU A 621 16.46 -4.56 31.91
C LEU A 621 15.37 -5.56 31.45
N ALA A 622 15.45 -6.04 30.20
CA ALA A 622 14.38 -6.80 29.57
C ALA A 622 14.39 -8.27 30.04
N VAL A 623 13.34 -8.67 30.77
CA VAL A 623 13.21 -10.02 31.34
C VAL A 623 12.62 -10.99 30.30
N PRO A 624 13.12 -12.24 30.18
CA PRO A 624 12.48 -13.27 29.37
C PRO A 624 11.07 -13.59 29.89
N ARG A 625 10.06 -13.55 29.03
CA ARG A 625 8.65 -13.77 29.40
C ARG A 625 8.01 -14.96 28.70
N SER A 626 8.54 -15.36 27.56
CA SER A 626 8.02 -16.48 26.76
C SER A 626 9.20 -17.24 26.17
N VAL A 627 9.15 -18.57 26.18
CA VAL A 627 10.18 -19.43 25.60
C VAL A 627 9.50 -20.59 24.88
N THR A 628 9.98 -20.93 23.69
CA THR A 628 9.58 -22.17 23.02
C THR A 628 10.73 -22.76 22.19
N VAL A 629 10.67 -24.05 21.88
CA VAL A 629 11.67 -24.72 21.03
C VAL A 629 10.92 -25.43 19.90
N ALA A 630 11.26 -25.05 18.67
CA ALA A 630 10.59 -25.56 17.48
C ALA A 630 11.59 -25.98 16.39
N ASN A 631 11.24 -27.02 15.64
CA ASN A 631 12.01 -27.47 14.49
C ASN A 631 11.46 -26.87 13.18
N ILE A 632 12.07 -25.76 12.76
CA ILE A 632 11.56 -24.95 11.63
C ILE A 632 12.18 -25.38 10.29
N LEU A 633 13.44 -25.77 10.27
CA LEU A 633 14.20 -26.00 9.04
C LEU A 633 14.52 -27.49 8.85
N PRO A 634 14.30 -28.04 7.63
CA PRO A 634 14.62 -29.43 7.36
C PRO A 634 16.13 -29.66 7.48
N ARG A 635 16.51 -30.73 8.19
CA ARG A 635 17.92 -31.17 8.38
C ARG A 635 18.81 -30.17 9.12
N GLN A 636 18.23 -29.19 9.82
CA GLN A 636 18.95 -28.29 10.72
C GLN A 636 18.59 -28.57 12.19
N PRO A 637 19.45 -28.19 13.14
CA PRO A 637 19.13 -28.20 14.56
C PRO A 637 17.89 -27.37 14.90
N ALA A 638 17.16 -27.76 15.95
CA ALA A 638 16.00 -27.04 16.45
C ALA A 638 16.36 -25.61 16.91
N THR A 639 15.40 -24.70 16.83
CA THR A 639 15.57 -23.29 17.20
C THR A 639 14.87 -23.01 18.52
N LEU A 640 15.59 -22.40 19.47
CA LEU A 640 15.08 -21.84 20.71
C LEU A 640 14.62 -20.40 20.46
N PHE A 641 13.37 -20.10 20.79
CA PHE A 641 12.77 -18.77 20.73
C PHE A 641 12.60 -18.21 22.13
N ILE A 642 12.99 -16.96 22.33
CA ILE A 642 12.94 -16.26 23.62
C ILE A 642 12.32 -14.89 23.40
N GLY A 643 11.14 -14.67 23.95
CA GLY A 643 10.42 -13.39 23.91
C GLY A 643 10.73 -12.62 25.19
N LEU A 644 11.37 -11.45 25.03
CA LEU A 644 11.69 -10.54 26.11
C LEU A 644 10.52 -9.58 26.37
N ALA A 645 10.47 -9.00 27.58
CA ALA A 645 9.39 -8.10 28.00
C ALA A 645 9.29 -6.80 27.18
N ASP A 646 10.35 -6.41 26.48
CA ASP A 646 10.44 -5.21 25.64
C ASP A 646 10.07 -5.48 24.16
N GLY A 647 9.58 -6.69 23.85
CA GLY A 647 9.17 -7.11 22.51
C GLY A 647 10.29 -7.55 21.57
N ASN A 648 11.52 -7.63 22.08
CA ASN A 648 12.62 -8.31 21.40
C ASN A 648 12.42 -9.84 21.44
N VAL A 649 12.63 -10.50 20.31
CA VAL A 649 12.67 -11.94 20.15
C VAL A 649 14.08 -12.37 19.81
N VAL A 650 14.71 -13.12 20.72
CA VAL A 650 16.04 -13.69 20.53
C VAL A 650 15.91 -15.16 20.18
N THR A 651 16.62 -15.58 19.13
CA THR A 651 16.65 -16.96 18.68
C THR A 651 18.05 -17.56 18.76
N TYR A 652 18.13 -18.81 19.20
CA TYR A 652 19.35 -19.60 19.23
C TYR A 652 19.14 -20.94 18.50
N SER A 653 20.18 -21.43 17.85
CA SER A 653 20.23 -22.77 17.28
C SER A 653 20.76 -23.77 18.31
N ILE A 654 20.03 -24.86 18.53
CA ILE A 654 20.37 -25.89 19.52
C ILE A 654 21.08 -27.06 18.84
N SER A 655 22.41 -27.08 18.90
CA SER A 655 23.20 -28.20 18.35
C SER A 655 23.13 -29.45 19.23
N SER A 656 23.13 -29.26 20.56
CA SER A 656 22.96 -30.31 21.55
C SER A 656 22.55 -29.70 22.90
N PRO A 657 22.06 -30.49 23.88
CA PRO A 657 21.73 -29.97 25.22
C PRO A 657 22.91 -29.27 25.93
N GLN A 658 24.15 -29.66 25.62
CA GLN A 658 25.37 -29.06 26.17
C GLN A 658 25.80 -27.80 25.41
N LYS A 659 25.33 -27.61 24.17
CA LYS A 659 25.58 -26.42 23.36
C LYS A 659 24.25 -25.87 22.80
N PRO A 660 23.35 -25.39 23.69
CA PRO A 660 22.01 -24.94 23.29
C PRO A 660 22.00 -23.50 22.76
N PHE A 661 23.00 -22.69 23.10
CA PHE A 661 23.12 -21.29 22.70
C PHE A 661 24.15 -21.12 21.59
N SER A 662 23.76 -21.37 20.35
CA SER A 662 24.61 -21.12 19.18
C SER A 662 23.89 -20.25 18.15
N ALA A 663 24.62 -19.53 17.30
CA ALA A 663 24.07 -18.70 16.23
C ALA A 663 22.95 -17.73 16.70
N ARG A 664 23.23 -16.93 17.73
CA ARG A 664 22.32 -15.89 18.26
C ARG A 664 21.83 -14.97 17.14
N LYS A 665 20.52 -14.75 17.07
CA LYS A 665 19.87 -13.69 16.28
C LYS A 665 18.84 -12.97 17.13
N SER A 666 18.62 -11.69 16.89
CA SER A 666 17.65 -10.87 17.63
C SER A 666 16.80 -10.07 16.64
N ILE A 667 15.48 -10.06 16.84
CA ILE A 667 14.50 -9.38 15.98
C ILE A 667 13.47 -8.70 16.88
N ILE A 668 12.91 -7.57 16.45
CA ILE A 668 11.84 -6.88 17.20
C ILE A 668 10.50 -7.15 16.54
N LEU A 669 9.54 -7.65 17.32
CA LEU A 669 8.17 -7.88 16.85
C LEU A 669 7.15 -6.91 17.46
N GLY A 670 7.50 -6.13 18.47
CA GLY A 670 6.60 -5.13 19.07
C GLY A 670 7.26 -4.43 20.25
N THR A 671 6.47 -3.72 21.05
CA THR A 671 6.94 -3.09 22.31
C THR A 671 6.66 -3.94 23.55
N GLN A 672 5.78 -4.94 23.41
CA GLN A 672 5.36 -5.86 24.48
C GLN A 672 5.85 -7.28 24.21
N GLN A 673 5.83 -8.14 25.25
CA GLN A 673 6.25 -9.54 25.12
C GLN A 673 5.52 -10.28 23.99
N ALA A 674 6.27 -11.06 23.23
CA ALA A 674 5.71 -11.98 22.23
C ALA A 674 5.44 -13.34 22.87
N ASN A 675 4.19 -13.81 22.82
CA ASN A 675 3.86 -15.18 23.19
C ASN A 675 3.97 -16.08 21.95
N PHE A 676 4.42 -17.32 22.12
CA PHE A 676 4.65 -18.24 21.00
C PHE A 676 3.72 -19.43 21.07
N ALA A 677 3.04 -19.71 19.97
CA ALA A 677 2.29 -20.95 19.76
C ALA A 677 2.97 -21.78 18.67
N VAL A 678 3.22 -23.06 18.93
CA VAL A 678 3.84 -23.97 17.96
C VAL A 678 2.74 -24.69 17.18
N LEU A 679 2.78 -24.59 15.86
CA LEU A 679 1.83 -25.18 14.93
C LEU A 679 2.51 -26.32 14.16
N PRO A 680 2.03 -27.57 14.24
CA PRO A 680 2.60 -28.68 13.50
C PRO A 680 2.29 -28.57 12.00
N ARG A 681 3.22 -29.03 11.15
CA ARG A 681 3.03 -29.17 9.71
C ARG A 681 3.00 -30.65 9.29
N ALA A 682 2.35 -30.93 8.17
CA ALA A 682 2.26 -32.27 7.59
C ALA A 682 3.62 -32.88 7.20
N ASP A 683 4.65 -32.06 6.95
CA ASP A 683 6.01 -32.47 6.58
C ASP A 683 6.89 -32.88 7.79
N GLY A 684 6.34 -32.81 9.01
CA GLY A 684 7.05 -33.09 10.26
C GLY A 684 7.86 -31.91 10.79
N LEU A 685 7.79 -30.74 10.14
CA LEU A 685 8.32 -29.47 10.66
C LEU A 685 7.26 -28.74 11.48
N GLN A 686 7.68 -27.61 12.08
CA GLN A 686 6.83 -26.78 12.92
C GLN A 686 6.91 -25.32 12.48
N ASN A 687 5.76 -24.66 12.50
CA ASN A 687 5.66 -23.20 12.42
C ASN A 687 5.51 -22.62 13.83
N VAL A 688 5.97 -21.39 14.02
CA VAL A 688 5.80 -20.67 15.29
C VAL A 688 4.98 -19.42 15.02
N PHE A 689 3.81 -19.33 15.64
CA PHE A 689 3.02 -18.11 15.63
C PHE A 689 3.40 -17.25 16.83
N ALA A 690 3.81 -16.00 16.57
CA ALA A 690 4.13 -15.03 17.60
C ALA A 690 2.96 -14.03 17.74
N THR A 691 2.22 -14.10 18.85
CA THR A 691 1.16 -13.15 19.19
C THR A 691 1.77 -11.96 19.93
N CYS A 692 1.68 -10.77 19.33
CA CYS A 692 2.16 -9.49 19.85
C CYS A 692 1.50 -8.35 19.05
N GLU A 693 1.91 -7.09 19.27
CA GLU A 693 1.40 -5.92 18.53
C GLU A 693 1.61 -6.03 17.01
N HIS A 694 2.64 -6.77 16.56
CA HIS A 694 2.80 -7.14 15.15
C HIS A 694 2.83 -8.67 15.00
N PRO A 695 1.66 -9.32 14.97
CA PRO A 695 1.57 -10.78 14.90
C PRO A 695 2.34 -11.32 13.69
N SER A 696 3.12 -12.38 13.93
CA SER A 696 4.03 -12.92 12.92
C SER A 696 4.03 -14.44 12.91
N LEU A 697 3.93 -15.03 11.72
CA LEU A 697 4.12 -16.45 11.48
C LEU A 697 5.58 -16.70 11.07
N ILE A 698 6.26 -17.52 11.85
CA ILE A 698 7.66 -17.89 11.66
C ILE A 698 7.72 -19.30 11.10
N TYR A 699 8.29 -19.45 9.91
CA TYR A 699 8.39 -20.74 9.23
C TYR A 699 9.68 -20.87 8.41
N GLY A 700 9.99 -22.10 8.00
CA GLY A 700 11.17 -22.42 7.21
C GLY A 700 10.85 -22.42 5.73
N SER A 701 11.60 -21.65 4.95
CA SER A 701 11.53 -21.65 3.48
C SER A 701 12.93 -21.52 2.89
N GLU A 702 13.25 -22.35 1.88
CA GLU A 702 14.53 -22.28 1.12
C GLU A 702 15.79 -22.30 2.02
N GLY A 703 15.73 -23.05 3.13
CA GLY A 703 16.84 -23.17 4.08
C GLY A 703 17.05 -21.98 5.01
N ARG A 704 16.11 -21.02 5.04
CA ARG A 704 16.12 -19.82 5.91
C ARG A 704 14.81 -19.70 6.72
N MET A 705 14.88 -19.05 7.88
CA MET A 705 13.69 -18.72 8.68
C MET A 705 13.08 -17.40 8.17
N VAL A 706 11.78 -17.41 7.91
CA VAL A 706 10.99 -16.27 7.40
C VAL A 706 10.02 -15.80 8.49
N TYR A 707 9.80 -14.49 8.58
CA TYR A 707 8.94 -13.84 9.58
C TYR A 707 7.82 -13.07 8.87
N SER A 708 6.76 -13.77 8.45
CA SER A 708 5.64 -13.15 7.74
C SER A 708 4.65 -12.50 8.70
N ALA A 709 4.18 -11.29 8.39
CA ALA A 709 3.06 -10.67 9.10
C ALA A 709 1.78 -11.49 8.92
N VAL A 710 0.86 -11.43 9.88
CA VAL A 710 -0.44 -12.13 9.79
C VAL A 710 -1.56 -11.15 10.14
N THR A 711 -2.72 -11.28 9.50
CA THR A 711 -3.91 -10.46 9.75
C THR A 711 -4.65 -10.89 11.03
N ALA A 712 -3.98 -10.83 12.18
CA ALA A 712 -4.51 -11.30 13.47
C ALA A 712 -4.12 -10.37 14.64
N ASP A 713 -4.28 -9.06 14.45
CA ASP A 713 -3.77 -8.03 15.38
C ASP A 713 -4.40 -8.09 16.80
N SER A 714 -5.60 -8.68 16.91
CA SER A 714 -6.34 -8.83 18.17
C SER A 714 -6.20 -10.22 18.82
N ALA A 715 -5.38 -11.10 18.25
CA ALA A 715 -5.22 -12.46 18.76
C ALA A 715 -4.50 -12.48 20.12
N THR A 716 -5.14 -13.12 21.11
CA THR A 716 -4.58 -13.32 22.45
C THR A 716 -3.85 -14.66 22.55
N SER A 717 -4.46 -15.72 22.02
CA SER A 717 -3.95 -17.09 22.08
C SER A 717 -4.36 -17.86 20.83
N ILE A 718 -3.53 -18.83 20.42
CA ILE A 718 -3.71 -19.60 19.19
C ILE A 718 -3.37 -21.06 19.46
N CYS A 719 -4.16 -21.98 18.92
CA CYS A 719 -3.83 -23.40 18.91
C CYS A 719 -4.12 -24.06 17.56
N SER A 720 -3.41 -25.15 17.26
CA SER A 720 -3.72 -25.98 16.09
C SER A 720 -5.05 -26.70 16.27
N PHE A 721 -5.93 -26.63 15.29
CA PHE A 721 -7.24 -27.29 15.29
C PHE A 721 -7.44 -28.03 13.97
N ASP A 722 -6.78 -29.18 13.84
CA ASP A 722 -6.95 -30.05 12.67
C ASP A 722 -8.12 -31.01 12.91
N SER A 723 -9.29 -30.62 12.42
CA SER A 723 -10.56 -31.32 12.58
C SER A 723 -11.10 -31.83 11.24
N PHE A 724 -12.24 -32.54 11.25
CA PHE A 724 -12.85 -33.14 10.06
C PHE A 724 -13.58 -32.09 9.19
N GLY A 725 -13.85 -32.46 7.93
CA GLY A 725 -14.64 -31.65 7.00
C GLY A 725 -13.96 -30.34 6.59
N ASP A 726 -14.70 -29.23 6.67
CA ASP A 726 -14.24 -27.89 6.29
C ASP A 726 -13.21 -27.30 7.27
N TYR A 727 -12.97 -27.96 8.40
CA TYR A 727 -12.02 -27.55 9.45
C TYR A 727 -10.67 -28.29 9.38
N ALA A 728 -10.39 -29.00 8.29
CA ALA A 728 -9.09 -29.63 8.08
C ALA A 728 -7.97 -28.58 8.00
N ASN A 729 -6.81 -28.86 8.61
CA ASN A 729 -5.65 -27.95 8.68
C ASN A 729 -5.97 -26.54 9.25
N SER A 730 -7.00 -26.41 10.08
CA SER A 730 -7.38 -25.13 10.66
C SER A 730 -6.59 -24.78 11.93
N ILE A 731 -6.60 -23.49 12.26
CA ILE A 731 -6.10 -22.94 13.52
C ILE A 731 -7.25 -22.25 14.24
N ALA A 732 -7.29 -22.40 15.55
CA ALA A 732 -8.22 -21.66 16.40
C ALA A 732 -7.50 -20.41 16.93
N ILE A 733 -8.11 -19.26 16.70
CA ILE A 733 -7.60 -17.94 17.07
C ILE A 733 -8.57 -17.36 18.10
N ALA A 734 -8.11 -17.25 19.33
CA ALA A 734 -8.83 -16.55 20.39
C ALA A 734 -8.48 -15.07 20.33
N THR A 735 -9.51 -14.22 20.40
CA THR A 735 -9.37 -12.78 20.64
C THR A 735 -9.94 -12.45 22.03
N ARG A 736 -10.03 -11.16 22.37
CA ARG A 736 -10.65 -10.73 23.63
C ARG A 736 -12.17 -10.94 23.71
N SER A 737 -12.85 -11.30 22.63
CA SER A 737 -14.32 -11.45 22.64
C SER A 737 -14.79 -12.65 21.81
N GLU A 738 -14.14 -12.89 20.68
CA GLU A 738 -14.52 -13.93 19.73
C GLU A 738 -13.47 -15.04 19.62
N LEU A 739 -13.94 -16.25 19.33
CA LEU A 739 -13.13 -17.40 18.94
C LEU A 739 -13.36 -17.71 17.46
N LYS A 740 -12.31 -17.58 16.66
CA LYS A 740 -12.33 -17.76 15.21
C LYS A 740 -11.59 -19.02 14.80
N LEU A 741 -12.08 -19.67 13.74
CA LEU A 741 -11.41 -20.77 13.06
C LEU A 741 -10.97 -20.28 11.69
N ALA A 742 -9.68 -20.39 11.40
CA ALA A 742 -9.11 -19.95 10.14
C ALA A 742 -8.08 -20.96 9.62
N SER A 743 -7.85 -21.00 8.31
CA SER A 743 -6.69 -21.67 7.73
C SER A 743 -5.65 -20.66 7.30
N VAL A 744 -4.37 -21.04 7.41
CA VAL A 744 -3.26 -20.21 6.96
C VAL A 744 -3.11 -20.37 5.45
N ASP A 745 -3.17 -19.26 4.72
CA ASP A 745 -2.94 -19.27 3.27
C ASP A 745 -1.46 -19.57 2.96
N GLU A 746 -1.20 -20.27 1.86
CA GLU A 746 0.17 -20.48 1.37
C GLU A 746 0.67 -19.27 0.58
N GLU A 747 -0.25 -18.45 0.04
CA GLU A 747 0.11 -17.25 -0.70
C GLU A 747 0.58 -16.10 0.20
N ARG A 748 1.73 -15.54 -0.14
CA ARG A 748 2.23 -14.32 0.49
C ARG A 748 1.45 -13.12 -0.01
N THR A 749 0.88 -12.37 0.93
CA THR A 749 0.17 -11.12 0.68
C THR A 749 0.98 -9.95 1.22
N THR A 750 0.66 -8.74 0.76
CA THR A 750 1.30 -7.52 1.26
C THR A 750 0.40 -6.93 2.34
N HIS A 751 0.88 -6.88 3.58
CA HIS A 751 0.18 -6.26 4.69
C HIS A 751 0.54 -4.77 4.77
N VAL A 752 -0.48 -3.93 4.86
CA VAL A 752 -0.32 -2.48 5.03
C VAL A 752 -0.90 -2.09 6.37
N GLN A 753 -0.04 -1.61 7.27
CA GLN A 753 -0.46 -1.01 8.53
C GLN A 753 -0.46 0.52 8.38
N ASP A 754 -1.51 1.16 8.86
CA ASP A 754 -1.69 2.59 8.78
C ASP A 754 -1.51 3.31 10.10
N LEU A 755 -0.90 4.48 10.03
CA LEU A 755 -0.83 5.42 11.11
C LEU A 755 -1.22 6.82 10.62
N PRO A 756 -2.35 7.37 11.08
CA PRO A 756 -2.75 8.72 10.72
C PRO A 756 -1.81 9.76 11.35
N VAL A 757 -1.30 10.67 10.52
CA VAL A 757 -0.50 11.84 10.96
C VAL A 757 -1.33 13.12 10.86
N HIS A 758 -2.34 13.13 9.97
CA HIS A 758 -3.18 14.28 9.64
C HIS A 758 -2.43 15.50 9.08
N GLU A 759 -1.23 15.24 8.55
CA GLU A 759 -0.38 16.20 7.86
C GLU A 759 0.34 15.50 6.71
N THR A 760 0.66 16.22 5.63
CA THR A 760 1.45 15.68 4.52
C THR A 760 2.85 15.31 5.02
N VAL A 761 3.21 14.03 5.04
CA VAL A 761 4.58 13.61 5.31
C VAL A 761 5.41 13.76 4.03
N ARG A 762 6.04 14.92 3.89
CA ARG A 762 6.80 15.31 2.68
C ARG A 762 8.13 14.55 2.58
N ARG A 763 8.80 14.29 3.70
CA ARG A 763 10.14 13.66 3.78
C ARG A 763 10.29 12.76 5.00
N ILE A 764 11.02 11.66 4.84
CA ILE A 764 11.27 10.68 5.91
C ILE A 764 12.76 10.33 5.97
N ALA A 765 13.33 10.37 7.17
CA ALA A 765 14.64 9.82 7.47
C ALA A 765 14.55 8.87 8.68
N TYR A 766 15.07 7.65 8.54
CA TYR A 766 15.10 6.65 9.61
C TYR A 766 16.49 6.54 10.22
N SER A 767 16.59 6.65 11.55
CA SER A 767 17.78 6.42 12.35
C SER A 767 17.62 5.17 13.21
N ALA A 768 18.44 4.14 12.93
CA ALA A 768 18.49 2.93 13.74
C ALA A 768 19.23 3.14 15.07
N GLU A 769 20.15 4.10 15.14
CA GLU A 769 20.90 4.45 16.35
C GLU A 769 19.99 5.15 17.38
N LEU A 770 19.21 6.13 16.92
CA LEU A 770 18.24 6.87 17.75
C LEU A 770 16.91 6.13 17.91
N LYS A 771 16.70 5.02 17.19
CA LYS A 771 15.45 4.23 17.16
C LYS A 771 14.23 5.08 16.84
N ALA A 772 14.36 5.99 15.87
CA ALA A 772 13.36 7.00 15.55
C ALA A 772 13.37 7.42 14.08
N PHE A 773 12.23 7.92 13.63
CA PHE A 773 12.05 8.60 12.35
C PHE A 773 12.04 10.12 12.54
N GLY A 774 12.75 10.82 11.68
CA GLY A 774 12.61 12.26 11.47
C GLY A 774 11.71 12.54 10.26
N LEU A 775 10.57 13.19 10.48
CA LEU A 775 9.56 13.49 9.47
C LEU A 775 9.52 14.99 9.17
N GLY A 776 9.55 15.34 7.89
CA GLY A 776 9.19 16.69 7.44
C GLY A 776 7.71 16.72 7.06
N CYS A 777 6.90 17.45 7.82
CA CYS A 777 5.45 17.51 7.67
C CYS A 777 4.97 18.88 7.19
N ILE A 778 3.91 18.89 6.37
CA ILE A 778 3.23 20.10 5.90
C ILE A 778 1.73 19.98 6.22
N LYS A 779 1.21 20.95 6.95
CA LYS A 779 -0.19 21.08 7.31
C LYS A 779 -0.80 22.23 6.53
N ARG A 780 -2.01 22.02 6.02
CA ARG A 780 -2.80 23.02 5.30
C ARG A 780 -4.17 23.13 5.96
N THR A 781 -4.59 24.34 6.29
CA THR A 781 -5.90 24.63 6.90
C THR A 781 -6.53 25.85 6.28
N LEU A 782 -7.85 25.83 6.10
CA LEU A 782 -8.61 26.98 5.63
C LEU A 782 -9.26 27.68 6.82
N THR A 783 -8.85 28.92 7.10
CA THR A 783 -9.37 29.73 8.21
C THR A 783 -9.90 31.05 7.67
N ALA A 784 -11.20 31.32 7.88
CA ALA A 784 -11.85 32.57 7.44
C ALA A 784 -11.63 32.93 5.95
N GLY A 785 -11.59 31.92 5.07
CA GLY A 785 -11.38 32.09 3.64
C GLY A 785 -9.92 32.31 3.21
N VAL A 786 -8.95 32.14 4.12
CA VAL A 786 -7.51 32.21 3.84
C VAL A 786 -6.86 30.85 4.09
N GLU A 787 -6.06 30.40 3.14
CA GLU A 787 -5.28 29.17 3.28
C GLU A 787 -4.02 29.43 4.09
N GLU A 788 -3.91 28.78 5.25
CA GLU A 788 -2.73 28.81 6.11
C GLU A 788 -1.93 27.52 5.94
N VAL A 789 -0.63 27.66 5.64
CA VAL A 789 0.30 26.53 5.49
C VAL A 789 1.35 26.58 6.59
N GLN A 790 1.45 25.49 7.35
CA GLN A 790 2.40 25.34 8.46
C GLN A 790 3.28 24.12 8.23
N SER A 791 4.59 24.23 8.48
CA SER A 791 5.52 23.11 8.35
C SER A 791 6.19 22.76 9.67
N HIS A 792 6.40 21.46 9.89
CA HIS A 792 6.97 20.93 11.12
C HIS A 792 8.05 19.88 10.80
N PHE A 793 9.05 19.78 11.67
CA PHE A 793 9.90 18.60 11.78
C PHE A 793 9.47 17.78 13.00
N LYS A 794 9.01 16.55 12.79
CA LYS A 794 8.51 15.67 13.86
C LYS A 794 9.46 14.49 14.09
N LEU A 795 9.74 14.19 15.35
CA LEU A 795 10.47 12.99 15.76
C LEU A 795 9.44 11.92 16.17
N VAL A 796 9.55 10.73 15.61
CA VAL A 796 8.56 9.64 15.78
C VAL A 796 9.27 8.34 16.16
N ASP A 797 8.73 7.57 17.10
CA ASP A 797 9.30 6.30 17.54
C ASP A 797 9.26 5.22 16.43
N GLU A 798 10.27 4.33 16.38
CA GLU A 798 10.36 3.33 15.30
C GLU A 798 9.32 2.19 15.35
N VAL A 799 8.84 1.82 16.54
CA VAL A 799 7.94 0.66 16.75
C VAL A 799 6.51 1.12 16.97
N ALA A 800 6.30 2.03 17.94
CA ALA A 800 4.97 2.53 18.26
C ALA A 800 4.47 3.54 17.23
N PHE A 801 5.37 4.06 16.38
CA PHE A 801 5.12 5.17 15.46
C PHE A 801 4.50 6.41 16.13
N LYS A 802 4.70 6.57 17.44
CA LYS A 802 4.15 7.69 18.21
C LYS A 802 5.03 8.93 18.07
N GLU A 803 4.40 10.09 17.94
CA GLU A 803 5.10 11.39 18.00
C GLU A 803 5.78 11.56 19.37
N LEU A 804 7.11 11.76 19.34
CA LEU A 804 7.96 11.98 20.50
C LEU A 804 8.13 13.48 20.78
N ASP A 805 8.43 14.25 19.73
CA ASP A 805 8.62 15.71 19.81
C ASP A 805 8.39 16.36 18.43
N SER A 806 8.12 17.67 18.42
CA SER A 806 7.84 18.42 17.19
C SER A 806 8.48 19.81 17.21
N TRP A 807 9.08 20.19 16.09
CA TRP A 807 9.73 21.48 15.88
C TRP A 807 9.04 22.24 14.75
N ALA A 808 8.39 23.36 15.08
CA ALA A 808 7.74 24.22 14.10
C ALA A 808 8.77 25.06 13.31
N LEU A 809 8.56 25.15 11.99
CA LEU A 809 9.29 26.06 11.12
C LEU A 809 8.69 27.47 11.15
N ASN A 810 9.33 28.43 10.48
CA ASN A 810 8.84 29.79 10.43
C ASN A 810 7.56 29.90 9.58
N GLU A 811 6.82 31.01 9.71
CA GLU A 811 5.71 31.35 8.81
C GLU A 811 6.19 31.37 7.35
N ASP A 812 5.35 30.88 6.43
CA ASP A 812 5.65 30.76 5.00
C ASP A 812 6.92 29.96 4.66
N GLU A 813 7.37 29.08 5.56
CA GLU A 813 8.50 28.18 5.35
C GLU A 813 8.04 26.73 5.13
N LEU A 814 8.50 26.12 4.04
CA LEU A 814 8.26 24.74 3.68
C LEU A 814 9.48 23.85 3.92
N VAL A 815 9.23 22.65 4.43
CA VAL A 815 10.22 21.58 4.50
C VAL A 815 10.36 20.89 3.14
N GLU A 816 11.59 20.83 2.62
CA GLU A 816 11.87 20.29 1.27
C GLU A 816 12.72 19.02 1.31
N SER A 817 13.64 18.91 2.27
CA SER A 817 14.51 17.74 2.42
C SER A 817 14.83 17.44 3.87
N VAL A 818 14.94 16.15 4.20
CA VAL A 818 15.36 15.65 5.51
C VAL A 818 16.32 14.50 5.26
N ILE A 819 17.50 14.56 5.87
CA ILE A 819 18.45 13.44 5.91
C ILE A 819 18.95 13.23 7.33
N ARG A 820 19.49 12.04 7.59
CA ARG A 820 20.36 11.78 8.74
C ARG A 820 21.81 11.74 8.29
N CYS A 821 22.72 12.20 9.14
CA CYS A 821 24.15 12.02 8.93
C CYS A 821 24.95 12.04 10.23
N GLN A 822 26.09 11.36 10.22
CA GLN A 822 27.09 11.44 11.28
C GLN A 822 27.87 12.74 11.14
N LEU A 823 27.90 13.54 12.21
CA LEU A 823 28.60 14.83 12.27
C LEU A 823 29.43 14.93 13.56
N ASP A 824 30.49 15.72 13.53
CA ASP A 824 31.39 15.94 14.68
C ASP A 824 30.64 16.48 15.91
N ASP A 825 30.76 15.81 17.05
CA ASP A 825 30.10 16.20 18.29
C ASP A 825 30.83 17.30 19.08
N GLY A 826 31.99 17.73 18.60
CA GLY A 826 32.84 18.75 19.23
C GLY A 826 33.80 18.18 20.28
N THR A 827 33.68 16.89 20.62
CA THR A 827 34.64 16.14 21.45
C THR A 827 35.68 15.40 20.60
N GLY A 828 35.46 15.34 19.28
CA GLY A 828 36.28 14.60 18.32
C GLY A 828 35.63 13.28 17.88
N ASP A 829 34.52 12.91 18.49
CA ASP A 829 33.70 11.77 18.10
C ASP A 829 32.59 12.21 17.11
N GLN A 830 31.92 11.24 16.50
CA GLN A 830 30.80 11.49 15.58
C GLN A 830 29.48 11.15 16.29
N ALA A 831 28.48 12.00 16.10
CA ALA A 831 27.12 11.76 16.56
C ALA A 831 26.12 11.91 15.41
N GLU A 832 25.07 11.08 15.44
CA GLU A 832 24.03 11.13 14.43
C GLU A 832 23.12 12.36 14.61
N ARG A 833 22.92 13.10 13.52
CA ARG A 833 22.10 14.31 13.49
C ARG A 833 21.16 14.32 12.32
N PHE A 834 20.04 15.03 12.48
CA PHE A 834 19.11 15.31 11.39
C PHE A 834 19.47 16.63 10.73
N VAL A 835 19.49 16.65 9.39
CA VAL A 835 19.70 17.87 8.61
C VAL A 835 18.45 18.12 7.76
N VAL A 836 17.88 19.30 7.91
CA VAL A 836 16.63 19.72 7.27
C VAL A 836 16.93 20.87 6.31
N GLY A 837 16.47 20.74 5.08
CA GLY A 837 16.51 21.80 4.07
C GLY A 837 15.13 22.38 3.85
N THR A 838 15.03 23.71 3.86
CA THR A 838 13.75 24.43 3.74
C THR A 838 13.73 25.40 2.55
N ALA A 839 12.53 25.92 2.27
CA ALA A 839 12.28 26.97 1.29
C ALA A 839 11.25 27.97 1.83
N TYR A 840 11.43 29.26 1.57
CA TYR A 840 10.41 30.27 1.85
C TYR A 840 9.50 30.46 0.64
N LEU A 841 8.21 30.67 0.87
CA LEU A 841 7.20 30.89 -0.18
C LEU A 841 7.25 32.30 -0.78
N ASP A 842 7.74 33.29 -0.03
CA ASP A 842 7.81 34.68 -0.47
C ASP A 842 9.00 34.92 -1.43
N ASP A 843 8.67 35.32 -2.66
CA ASP A 843 9.61 35.61 -3.76
C ASP A 843 9.80 37.12 -4.00
N GLU A 844 9.18 38.01 -3.21
CA GLU A 844 9.13 39.46 -3.51
C GLU A 844 10.47 40.20 -3.31
N ASP A 845 11.32 39.78 -2.36
CA ASP A 845 12.65 40.40 -2.16
C ASP A 845 13.80 39.54 -2.73
N PRO A 846 14.49 39.96 -3.81
CA PRO A 846 15.63 39.23 -4.35
C PRO A 846 16.85 39.17 -3.41
N ASN A 847 16.89 39.96 -2.34
CA ASN A 847 17.94 39.95 -1.32
C ASN A 847 17.60 39.09 -0.08
N SER A 848 16.37 38.58 0.04
CA SER A 848 15.98 37.72 1.16
C SER A 848 16.57 36.30 1.03
N ALA A 849 16.69 35.60 2.16
CA ALA A 849 17.01 34.18 2.14
C ALA A 849 15.82 33.42 1.55
N ARG A 850 16.06 32.59 0.53
CA ARG A 850 15.00 31.79 -0.11
C ARG A 850 14.84 30.38 0.49
N GLY A 851 15.59 30.11 1.55
CA GLY A 851 15.56 28.87 2.32
C GLY A 851 16.69 28.84 3.35
N ARG A 852 16.71 27.81 4.20
CA ARG A 852 17.82 27.55 5.13
C ARG A 852 18.11 26.05 5.24
N ILE A 853 19.28 25.75 5.78
CA ILE A 853 19.71 24.40 6.15
C ILE A 853 19.86 24.38 7.66
N ILE A 854 19.15 23.48 8.33
CA ILE A 854 19.03 23.39 9.78
C ILE A 854 19.65 22.06 10.21
N VAL A 855 20.50 22.06 11.24
CA VAL A 855 21.04 20.85 11.86
C VAL A 855 20.41 20.69 13.23
N LEU A 856 19.76 19.54 13.44
CA LEU A 856 19.03 19.17 14.64
C LEU A 856 19.70 17.98 15.33
N GLU A 857 19.82 18.05 16.64
CA GLU A 857 20.32 17.01 17.53
C GLU A 857 19.16 16.45 18.36
N VAL A 858 19.16 15.13 18.56
CA VAL A 858 18.21 14.47 19.47
C VAL A 858 18.91 14.28 20.81
N THR A 859 18.33 14.88 21.84
CA THR A 859 18.82 14.79 23.22
C THR A 859 18.53 13.42 23.85
N GLU A 860 19.18 13.09 24.96
CA GLU A 860 18.92 11.85 25.72
C GLU A 860 17.44 11.72 26.16
N ASP A 861 16.79 12.85 26.43
CA ASP A 861 15.35 12.93 26.74
C ASP A 861 14.45 12.73 25.49
N ARG A 862 15.02 12.33 24.34
CA ARG A 862 14.34 12.19 23.03
C ARG A 862 13.65 13.47 22.56
N LYS A 863 14.24 14.64 22.86
CA LYS A 863 13.77 15.95 22.37
C LYS A 863 14.68 16.54 21.31
N ILE A 864 14.09 17.33 20.43
CA ILE A 864 14.76 18.00 19.31
C ILE A 864 15.43 19.27 19.81
N LYS A 865 16.69 19.46 19.45
CA LYS A 865 17.49 20.64 19.78
C LYS A 865 18.17 21.20 18.53
N LEU A 866 18.04 22.50 18.32
CA LEU A 866 18.75 23.21 17.25
C LEU A 866 20.24 23.31 17.57
N VAL A 867 21.08 22.86 16.64
CA VAL A 867 22.55 22.95 16.73
C VAL A 867 23.08 24.15 15.96
N THR A 868 22.72 24.26 14.68
CA THR A 868 23.16 25.35 13.81
C THR A 868 22.21 25.50 12.62
N GLU A 869 22.20 26.68 12.01
CA GLU A 869 21.43 26.95 10.79
C GLU A 869 22.25 27.82 9.82
N LEU A 870 21.99 27.64 8.52
CA LEU A 870 22.61 28.40 7.44
C LEU A 870 21.55 28.90 6.46
N ALA A 871 21.40 30.22 6.36
CA ALA A 871 20.58 30.84 5.33
C ALA A 871 21.20 30.65 3.93
N VAL A 872 20.37 30.24 2.96
CA VAL A 872 20.77 29.99 1.58
C VAL A 872 19.95 30.85 0.59
N LYS A 873 20.55 31.16 -0.56
CA LYS A 873 19.94 32.02 -1.60
C LYS A 873 18.97 31.29 -2.54
N GLY A 874 18.54 30.09 -2.17
CA GLY A 874 17.61 29.28 -2.97
C GLY A 874 17.04 28.15 -2.12
N ALA A 875 15.85 27.67 -2.48
CA ALA A 875 15.22 26.50 -1.88
C ALA A 875 16.18 25.31 -1.83
N CYS A 876 16.32 24.68 -0.65
CA CYS A 876 17.15 23.51 -0.45
C CYS A 876 16.36 22.22 -0.71
N ARG A 877 16.26 21.84 -1.99
CA ARG A 877 15.39 20.74 -2.45
C ARG A 877 15.84 19.35 -2.05
N CYS A 878 17.15 19.10 -2.09
CA CYS A 878 17.72 17.82 -1.72
C CYS A 878 18.99 18.00 -0.91
N LEU A 879 19.20 17.07 0.03
CA LEU A 879 20.39 16.95 0.85
C LEU A 879 20.95 15.54 0.69
N ALA A 880 22.27 15.42 0.78
CA ALA A 880 22.97 14.14 0.84
C ALA A 880 24.31 14.30 1.58
N THR A 881 25.00 13.20 1.82
CA THR A 881 26.35 13.19 2.41
C THR A 881 27.38 12.70 1.40
N CYS A 882 28.52 13.40 1.31
CA CYS A 882 29.66 13.00 0.48
C CYS A 882 30.95 13.15 1.30
N GLN A 883 31.65 12.05 1.57
CA GLN A 883 32.92 12.03 2.32
C GLN A 883 32.89 12.83 3.65
N GLY A 884 31.85 12.64 4.46
CA GLY A 884 31.68 13.34 5.74
C GLY A 884 31.26 14.81 5.63
N ARG A 885 30.86 15.26 4.44
CA ARG A 885 30.39 16.63 4.18
C ARG A 885 28.95 16.62 3.67
N ILE A 886 28.25 17.73 3.88
CA ILE A 886 26.86 17.89 3.46
C ILE A 886 26.83 18.41 2.03
N VAL A 887 26.13 17.70 1.15
CA VAL A 887 25.80 18.14 -0.21
C VAL A 887 24.40 18.73 -0.17
N ALA A 888 24.25 19.98 -0.60
CA ALA A 888 22.94 20.62 -0.73
C ALA A 888 22.67 20.98 -2.20
N ALA A 889 21.56 20.46 -2.73
CA ALA A 889 21.04 20.83 -4.04
C ALA A 889 20.08 22.00 -3.88
N LEU A 890 20.56 23.19 -4.23
CA LEU A 890 19.76 24.41 -4.33
C LEU A 890 19.16 24.52 -5.74
N VAL A 891 18.25 25.47 -5.96
CA VAL A 891 17.53 25.67 -7.23
C VAL A 891 18.40 25.60 -8.50
N LYS A 892 19.62 26.16 -8.50
CA LYS A 892 20.51 26.16 -9.70
C LYS A 892 21.93 25.67 -9.42
N THR A 893 22.22 25.31 -8.18
CA THR A 893 23.59 25.01 -7.76
C THR A 893 23.62 23.87 -6.76
N VAL A 894 24.55 22.95 -6.94
CA VAL A 894 24.92 21.95 -5.93
C VAL A 894 26.10 22.51 -5.15
N VAL A 895 25.98 22.55 -3.82
CA VAL A 895 27.02 23.07 -2.93
C VAL A 895 27.50 22.01 -1.95
N ILE A 896 28.79 22.02 -1.64
CA ILE A 896 29.40 21.22 -0.58
C ILE A 896 29.61 22.11 0.64
N LEU A 897 29.06 21.69 1.77
CA LEU A 897 29.16 22.35 3.07
C LEU A 897 29.98 21.46 4.01
N ALA A 898 30.98 22.03 4.66
CA ALA A 898 31.67 21.41 5.77
C ALA A 898 31.05 21.88 7.09
N TYR A 899 30.97 20.96 8.04
CA TYR A 899 30.52 21.23 9.39
C TYR A 899 31.77 21.42 10.26
N GLU A 900 32.03 22.65 10.72
CA GLU A 900 33.31 23.03 11.35
C GLU A 900 33.09 23.82 12.64
N TYR A 901 33.88 23.54 13.67
CA TYR A 901 33.98 24.36 14.88
C TYR A 901 35.00 25.49 14.66
N ALA A 902 34.54 26.75 14.69
CA ALA A 902 35.42 27.90 14.54
C ALA A 902 35.84 28.45 15.92
N PRO A 903 37.13 28.45 16.30
CA PRO A 903 37.58 29.12 17.52
C PRO A 903 37.33 30.64 17.41
N PRO A 904 36.69 31.32 18.39
CA PRO A 904 36.40 30.94 19.78
C PRO A 904 34.95 30.50 20.06
N LYS A 905 34.14 30.19 19.03
CA LYS A 905 32.74 29.79 19.20
C LYS A 905 32.64 28.32 19.61
N SER A 906 31.82 28.04 20.63
CA SER A 906 31.48 26.68 21.05
C SER A 906 30.45 26.01 20.12
N SER A 907 29.76 26.79 19.28
CA SER A 907 28.76 26.30 18.34
C SER A 907 29.36 26.04 16.94
N PRO A 908 29.02 24.93 16.28
CA PRO A 908 29.51 24.61 14.95
C PRO A 908 28.86 25.48 13.87
N LEU A 909 29.55 25.64 12.74
CA LEU A 909 29.10 26.43 11.58
C LEU A 909 29.17 25.60 10.30
N LEU A 910 28.22 25.85 9.39
CA LEU A 910 28.25 25.30 8.04
C LEU A 910 29.02 26.22 7.10
N VAL A 911 30.16 25.75 6.59
CA VAL A 911 31.06 26.52 5.72
C VAL A 911 30.99 25.98 4.29
N LYS A 912 30.68 26.86 3.34
CA LYS A 912 30.67 26.52 1.91
C LYS A 912 32.09 26.27 1.40
N LYS A 913 32.31 25.10 0.79
CA LYS A 913 33.61 24.65 0.28
C LYS A 913 33.71 24.63 -1.24
N ALA A 914 32.69 24.10 -1.91
CA ALA A 914 32.63 24.04 -3.37
C ALA A 914 31.21 24.31 -3.88
N SER A 915 31.08 24.72 -5.13
CA SER A 915 29.78 24.77 -5.81
C SER A 915 29.90 24.47 -7.29
N TYR A 916 28.90 23.75 -7.80
CA TYR A 916 28.70 23.48 -9.21
C TYR A 916 27.36 24.04 -9.66
N ARG A 917 27.30 24.63 -10.85
CA ARG A 917 26.08 25.18 -11.43
C ARG A 917 25.45 24.17 -12.38
N THR A 918 24.21 23.78 -12.11
CA THR A 918 23.46 22.84 -12.94
C THR A 918 22.91 23.52 -14.19
N ALA A 919 22.40 22.72 -15.14
CA ALA A 919 21.87 23.21 -16.40
C ALA A 919 20.53 23.95 -16.18
N THR A 920 19.58 23.32 -15.49
CA THR A 920 18.25 23.88 -15.20
C THR A 920 18.07 24.00 -13.70
N ALA A 921 17.72 22.89 -13.04
CA ALA A 921 17.47 22.81 -11.62
C ALA A 921 17.59 21.34 -11.15
N PRO A 922 18.36 21.04 -10.10
CA PRO A 922 18.42 19.70 -9.55
C PRO A 922 17.12 19.37 -8.82
N ILE A 923 16.49 18.26 -9.20
CA ILE A 923 15.27 17.75 -8.56
C ILE A 923 15.61 16.65 -7.57
N ASP A 924 16.59 15.82 -7.91
CA ASP A 924 17.05 14.75 -7.03
C ASP A 924 18.57 14.55 -7.14
N ILE A 925 19.18 14.08 -6.05
CA ILE A 925 20.61 13.75 -6.01
C ILE A 925 20.82 12.42 -5.32
N SER A 926 21.83 11.68 -5.78
CA SER A 926 22.35 10.52 -5.08
C SER A 926 23.87 10.53 -5.07
N VAL A 927 24.47 10.02 -4.00
CA VAL A 927 25.92 10.05 -3.81
C VAL A 927 26.47 8.63 -3.69
N THR A 928 27.51 8.33 -4.46
CA THR A 928 28.25 7.07 -4.40
C THR A 928 29.74 7.40 -4.25
N GLY A 929 30.28 7.22 -3.05
CA GLY A 929 31.68 7.54 -2.75
C GLY A 929 31.99 9.04 -2.95
N ASP A 930 32.75 9.37 -3.99
CA ASP A 930 33.14 10.74 -4.36
C ASP A 930 32.30 11.32 -5.52
N THR A 931 31.37 10.54 -6.06
CA THR A 931 30.58 10.88 -7.23
C THR A 931 29.15 11.21 -6.84
N ILE A 932 28.65 12.34 -7.35
CA ILE A 932 27.33 12.89 -7.09
C ILE A 932 26.55 12.82 -8.40
N ALA A 933 25.54 11.96 -8.41
CA ALA A 933 24.55 11.86 -9.48
C ALA A 933 23.48 12.93 -9.26
N VAL A 934 23.25 13.78 -10.27
CA VAL A 934 22.29 14.89 -10.22
C VAL A 934 21.26 14.73 -11.32
N SER A 935 20.01 14.47 -10.93
CA SER A 935 18.86 14.48 -11.80
C SER A 935 18.38 15.92 -11.98
N ASP A 936 18.48 16.45 -13.20
CA ASP A 936 18.04 17.78 -13.57
C ASP A 936 16.59 17.76 -14.07
N LEU A 937 15.84 18.83 -13.80
CA LEU A 937 14.43 18.98 -14.18
C LEU A 937 14.17 18.76 -15.67
N MET A 938 15.11 19.12 -16.56
CA MET A 938 14.91 18.99 -18.02
C MET A 938 16.08 18.31 -18.73
N LYS A 939 17.25 18.17 -18.08
CA LYS A 939 18.49 17.70 -18.72
C LYS A 939 18.98 16.35 -18.20
N SER A 940 18.05 15.46 -17.85
CA SER A 940 18.32 14.08 -17.44
C SER A 940 19.42 14.03 -16.35
N LEU A 941 20.32 13.05 -16.40
CA LEU A 941 21.33 12.79 -15.39
C LEU A 941 22.68 13.44 -15.74
N SER A 942 23.30 14.05 -14.74
CA SER A 942 24.72 14.45 -14.78
C SER A 942 25.49 13.88 -13.59
N LEU A 943 26.72 13.44 -13.83
CA LEU A 943 27.62 12.94 -12.80
C LEU A 943 28.69 13.99 -12.50
N ILE A 944 28.83 14.33 -11.23
CA ILE A 944 29.79 15.32 -10.73
C ILE A 944 30.73 14.64 -9.75
N LYS A 945 32.04 14.83 -9.91
CA LYS A 945 33.04 14.36 -8.97
C LYS A 945 33.40 15.44 -7.97
N TYR A 946 33.38 15.07 -6.70
CA TYR A 946 33.94 15.87 -5.64
C TYR A 946 35.41 15.54 -5.43
N THR A 947 36.27 16.57 -5.47
CA THR A 947 37.70 16.42 -5.19
C THR A 947 38.08 17.37 -4.05
N PRO A 948 38.45 16.82 -2.87
CA PRO A 948 39.00 17.60 -1.77
C PRO A 948 40.28 18.32 -2.21
N GLY A 949 40.40 19.59 -1.83
CA GLY A 949 41.61 20.37 -2.00
C GLY A 949 42.74 19.82 -1.12
N ARG A 950 43.96 19.80 -1.66
CA ARG A 950 45.18 19.56 -0.88
C ARG A 950 45.66 20.88 -0.27
N GLU A 951 46.53 20.85 0.74
CA GLU A 951 47.00 22.04 1.49
C GLU A 951 47.18 23.28 0.59
N GLY A 952 46.34 24.30 0.82
CA GLY A 952 46.34 25.59 0.09
C GLY A 952 45.47 25.66 -1.17
N MET A 953 44.90 24.55 -1.65
CA MET A 953 43.94 24.52 -2.76
C MET A 953 42.49 24.42 -2.26
N SER A 954 41.57 25.10 -2.93
CA SER A 954 40.14 24.97 -2.64
C SER A 954 39.59 23.63 -3.11
N ASP A 955 38.56 23.14 -2.44
CA ASP A 955 37.80 21.98 -2.91
C ASP A 955 37.14 22.28 -4.26
N SER A 956 36.93 21.25 -5.08
CA SER A 956 36.36 21.42 -6.42
C SER A 956 35.30 20.37 -6.75
N LEU A 957 34.35 20.78 -7.59
CA LEU A 957 33.33 19.93 -8.18
C LEU A 957 33.47 19.96 -9.70
N THR A 958 33.67 18.81 -10.33
CA THR A 958 33.89 18.68 -11.79
C THR A 958 32.89 17.74 -12.43
N GLU A 959 32.33 18.11 -13.58
CA GLU A 959 31.42 17.23 -14.34
C GLU A 959 32.22 16.09 -14.98
N LEU A 960 31.85 14.84 -14.68
CA LEU A 960 32.44 13.64 -15.28
C LEU A 960 31.73 13.24 -16.56
N ALA A 961 30.40 13.11 -16.48
CA ALA A 961 29.57 12.61 -17.56
C ALA A 961 28.15 13.18 -17.50
N ARG A 962 27.45 13.15 -18.63
CA ARG A 962 26.06 13.59 -18.75
C ARG A 962 25.30 12.75 -19.77
N HIS A 963 24.00 12.58 -19.53
CA HIS A 963 23.05 12.12 -20.53
C HIS A 963 22.50 13.32 -21.31
N PHE A 964 22.61 13.29 -22.64
CA PHE A 964 22.33 14.47 -23.49
C PHE A 964 20.87 14.58 -23.94
N GLU A 965 20.06 13.53 -23.73
CA GLU A 965 18.63 13.59 -24.05
C GLU A 965 17.87 14.45 -23.05
N THR A 966 16.76 15.03 -23.51
CA THR A 966 15.89 15.86 -22.67
C THR A 966 14.89 14.93 -22.00
N LEU A 967 15.03 14.75 -20.69
CA LEU A 967 14.14 13.98 -19.85
C LEU A 967 13.79 14.80 -18.61
N TRP A 968 12.52 14.77 -18.25
CA TRP A 968 11.99 15.50 -17.09
C TRP A 968 12.20 14.70 -15.82
N GLY A 969 13.44 14.71 -15.29
CA GLY A 969 13.87 13.82 -14.23
C GLY A 969 13.13 14.00 -12.91
N THR A 970 12.73 12.89 -12.28
CA THR A 970 11.98 12.87 -11.01
C THR A 970 12.78 12.28 -9.86
N ALA A 971 13.39 11.10 -10.05
CA ALA A 971 14.20 10.43 -9.05
C ALA A 971 15.43 9.76 -9.67
N VAL A 972 16.49 9.58 -8.87
CA VAL A 972 17.72 8.90 -9.29
C VAL A 972 18.31 8.05 -8.17
N ALA A 973 18.81 6.86 -8.51
CA ALA A 973 19.57 6.03 -7.58
C ALA A 973 20.70 5.24 -8.28
N PRO A 974 21.82 4.97 -7.59
CA PRO A 974 22.84 4.03 -8.05
C PRO A 974 22.33 2.59 -7.88
N ILE A 975 22.58 1.74 -8.89
CA ILE A 975 22.18 0.32 -8.86
C ILE A 975 23.39 -0.62 -8.89
N ASP A 976 24.51 -0.15 -9.43
CA ASP A 976 25.77 -0.88 -9.48
C ASP A 976 26.93 0.13 -9.62
N GLN A 977 28.16 -0.38 -9.65
CA GLN A 977 29.33 0.44 -9.95
C GLN A 977 29.17 1.09 -11.32
N ASN A 978 29.15 2.43 -11.35
CA ASN A 978 28.98 3.25 -12.55
C ASN A 978 27.62 3.09 -13.26
N SER A 979 26.61 2.50 -12.62
CA SER A 979 25.28 2.32 -13.20
C SER A 979 24.19 2.97 -12.33
N TYR A 980 23.28 3.69 -12.97
CA TYR A 980 22.28 4.53 -12.34
C TYR A 980 20.91 4.30 -12.97
N ILE A 981 19.88 4.20 -12.15
CA ILE A 981 18.50 4.26 -12.60
C ILE A 981 17.97 5.68 -12.45
N GLN A 982 17.26 6.17 -13.45
CA GLN A 982 16.55 7.44 -13.43
C GLN A 982 15.10 7.22 -13.86
N SER A 983 14.18 7.95 -13.22
CA SER A 983 12.79 8.08 -13.65
C SER A 983 12.49 9.48 -14.16
N ASP A 984 11.41 9.61 -14.94
CA ASP A 984 10.91 10.91 -15.39
C ASP A 984 9.44 11.17 -14.98
N ALA A 985 8.93 12.34 -15.34
CA ALA A 985 7.56 12.78 -15.06
C ALA A 985 6.50 12.13 -15.99
N GLU A 986 6.92 11.61 -17.14
CA GLU A 986 6.06 10.90 -18.10
C GLU A 986 5.87 9.41 -17.72
N GLY A 987 6.54 8.95 -16.66
CA GLY A 987 6.43 7.61 -16.13
C GLY A 987 7.36 6.60 -16.82
N ASN A 988 8.48 7.04 -17.38
CA ASN A 988 9.52 6.19 -17.94
C ASN A 988 10.60 5.86 -16.90
N LEU A 989 11.23 4.70 -17.07
CA LEU A 989 12.42 4.26 -16.36
C LEU A 989 13.56 4.04 -17.34
N ILE A 990 14.74 4.58 -17.00
CA ILE A 990 15.95 4.45 -17.81
C ILE A 990 17.13 4.05 -16.94
N VAL A 991 17.94 3.12 -17.44
CA VAL A 991 19.18 2.68 -16.79
C VAL A 991 20.38 3.19 -17.58
N LEU A 992 21.17 4.05 -16.94
CA LEU A 992 22.31 4.76 -17.50
C LEU A 992 23.61 4.21 -16.94
N GLU A 993 24.54 3.89 -17.82
CA GLU A 993 25.87 3.39 -17.48
C GLU A 993 26.94 4.41 -17.87
N HIS A 994 27.89 4.66 -16.97
CA HIS A 994 29.07 5.47 -17.24
C HIS A 994 30.22 4.60 -17.75
N ASP A 995 30.51 4.69 -19.05
CA ASP A 995 31.63 3.96 -19.66
C ASP A 995 32.97 4.66 -19.38
N VAL A 996 33.57 4.33 -18.25
CA VAL A 996 34.90 4.84 -17.85
C VAL A 996 36.01 4.33 -18.79
N SER A 997 35.79 3.20 -19.46
CA SER A 997 36.73 2.56 -20.38
C SER A 997 36.65 3.05 -21.82
N GLY A 998 35.78 4.03 -22.10
CA GLY A 998 35.60 4.60 -23.43
C GLY A 998 36.91 5.07 -24.07
N PHE A 999 37.06 4.80 -25.38
CA PHE A 999 38.28 5.08 -26.12
C PHE A 999 38.57 6.59 -26.24
N SER A 1000 37.54 7.40 -26.50
CA SER A 1000 37.67 8.86 -26.58
C SER A 1000 37.31 9.55 -25.25
N ALA A 1001 37.70 10.82 -25.11
CA ALA A 1001 37.26 11.66 -23.98
C ALA A 1001 35.76 11.99 -24.07
N GLU A 1002 35.19 12.00 -25.27
CA GLU A 1002 33.77 12.26 -25.51
C GLU A 1002 32.91 11.05 -25.11
N ASP A 1003 33.37 9.83 -25.42
CA ASP A 1003 32.71 8.59 -25.01
C ASP A 1003 32.64 8.49 -23.47
N ARG A 1004 33.75 8.82 -22.79
CA ARG A 1004 33.83 8.84 -21.32
C ARG A 1004 32.95 9.92 -20.68
N ARG A 1005 32.53 10.93 -21.43
CA ARG A 1005 31.63 12.00 -20.97
C ARG A 1005 30.15 11.67 -21.23
N ARG A 1006 29.85 10.70 -22.09
CA ARG A 1006 28.47 10.34 -22.43
C ARG A 1006 27.98 9.19 -21.55
N LEU A 1007 26.82 9.35 -20.95
CA LEU A 1007 26.12 8.24 -20.31
C LEU A 1007 25.40 7.40 -21.37
N ARG A 1008 25.58 6.08 -21.31
CA ARG A 1008 24.98 5.13 -22.26
C ARG A 1008 23.69 4.55 -21.69
N VAL A 1009 22.63 4.54 -22.49
CA VAL A 1009 21.38 3.87 -22.15
C VAL A 1009 21.56 2.37 -22.29
N THR A 1010 21.29 1.62 -21.22
CA THR A 1010 21.42 0.15 -21.19
C THR A 1010 20.06 -0.55 -21.18
N SER A 1011 19.04 0.05 -20.58
CA SER A 1011 17.67 -0.47 -20.50
C SER A 1011 16.68 0.69 -20.37
N GLU A 1012 15.51 0.56 -20.99
CA GLU A 1012 14.45 1.56 -20.95
C GLU A 1012 13.05 0.90 -21.03
N MET A 1013 12.09 1.42 -20.28
CA MET A 1013 10.68 1.01 -20.33
C MET A 1013 9.75 2.14 -19.88
N CYS A 1014 8.50 2.11 -20.31
CA CYS A 1014 7.42 2.94 -19.75
C CYS A 1014 6.71 2.19 -18.61
N LEU A 1015 6.80 2.72 -17.39
CA LEU A 1015 6.07 2.22 -16.23
C LEU A 1015 4.57 2.63 -16.29
N GLY A 1016 4.29 3.81 -16.85
CA GLY A 1016 2.94 4.39 -16.89
C GLY A 1016 2.53 5.11 -15.60
N GLU A 1017 3.44 5.21 -14.64
CA GLU A 1017 3.24 5.90 -13.37
C GLU A 1017 4.44 6.78 -13.05
N MET A 1018 4.17 7.97 -12.50
CA MET A 1018 5.22 8.88 -12.06
C MET A 1018 5.86 8.36 -10.76
N VAL A 1019 7.18 8.19 -10.79
CA VAL A 1019 7.98 7.76 -9.64
C VAL A 1019 8.41 8.98 -8.83
N ASN A 1020 8.12 8.99 -7.53
CA ASN A 1020 8.57 10.07 -6.63
C ASN A 1020 9.93 9.78 -6.00
N ARG A 1021 10.20 8.51 -5.67
CA ARG A 1021 11.43 8.10 -4.98
C ARG A 1021 11.92 6.73 -5.40
N ILE A 1022 13.25 6.60 -5.42
CA ILE A 1022 13.96 5.33 -5.61
C ILE A 1022 14.95 5.19 -4.44
N ARG A 1023 14.93 4.05 -3.75
CA ARG A 1023 15.88 3.75 -2.67
C ARG A 1023 16.71 2.52 -3.04
N PRO A 1024 18.04 2.64 -3.14
CA PRO A 1024 18.91 1.50 -3.42
C PRO A 1024 18.93 0.54 -2.23
N ILE A 1025 19.05 -0.75 -2.52
CA ILE A 1025 19.21 -1.82 -1.53
C ILE A 1025 20.38 -2.71 -1.91
N ASN A 1026 21.12 -3.15 -0.89
CA ASN A 1026 22.22 -4.09 -1.05
C ASN A 1026 21.83 -5.44 -0.46
N VAL A 1027 21.42 -6.36 -1.33
CA VAL A 1027 21.05 -7.72 -0.97
C VAL A 1027 22.18 -8.67 -1.36
N THR A 1028 22.51 -9.61 -0.48
CA THR A 1028 23.48 -10.67 -0.79
C THR A 1028 22.81 -11.73 -1.67
N PRO A 1029 23.29 -11.97 -2.91
CA PRO A 1029 22.63 -12.91 -3.81
C PRO A 1029 22.70 -14.34 -3.29
N THR A 1030 21.61 -15.08 -3.41
CA THR A 1030 21.58 -16.53 -3.22
C THR A 1030 22.30 -17.25 -4.37
N ALA A 1031 22.88 -18.42 -4.11
CA ALA A 1031 23.70 -19.14 -5.09
C ALA A 1031 22.96 -19.52 -6.38
N ASN A 1032 21.63 -19.62 -6.34
CA ASN A 1032 20.76 -19.95 -7.49
C ASN A 1032 19.84 -18.77 -7.87
N ALA A 1033 20.19 -17.53 -7.51
CA ALA A 1033 19.34 -16.37 -7.81
C ALA A 1033 19.23 -16.12 -9.32
N VAL A 1034 18.00 -16.01 -9.83
CA VAL A 1034 17.73 -15.62 -11.23
C VAL A 1034 17.89 -14.10 -11.40
N VAL A 1035 17.44 -13.36 -10.39
CA VAL A 1035 17.48 -11.89 -10.32
C VAL A 1035 18.05 -11.45 -8.98
N VAL A 1036 18.74 -10.32 -8.97
CA VAL A 1036 19.32 -9.72 -7.77
C VAL A 1036 18.65 -8.38 -7.51
N PRO A 1037 17.86 -8.23 -6.41
CA PRO A 1037 17.25 -6.96 -6.04
C PRO A 1037 18.30 -5.86 -5.82
N LYS A 1038 18.05 -4.67 -6.38
CA LYS A 1038 18.97 -3.51 -6.33
C LYS A 1038 18.32 -2.23 -5.82
N ALA A 1039 17.01 -2.05 -5.98
CA ALA A 1039 16.31 -0.87 -5.47
C ALA A 1039 14.82 -1.13 -5.26
N PHE A 1040 14.20 -0.35 -4.38
CA PHE A 1040 12.74 -0.17 -4.35
C PHE A 1040 12.35 1.15 -5.01
N ILE A 1041 11.18 1.16 -5.64
CA ILE A 1041 10.63 2.29 -6.38
C ILE A 1041 9.22 2.55 -5.86
N ALA A 1042 8.90 3.81 -5.54
CA ALA A 1042 7.57 4.21 -5.09
C ALA A 1042 6.96 5.27 -6.00
N THR A 1043 5.66 5.13 -6.29
CA THR A 1043 4.94 5.96 -7.26
C THR A 1043 3.86 6.85 -6.64
N VAL A 1044 3.41 7.83 -7.43
CA VAL A 1044 2.28 8.71 -7.09
C VAL A 1044 0.96 7.96 -6.98
N GLU A 1045 0.78 6.82 -7.66
CA GLU A 1045 -0.49 6.07 -7.63
C GLU A 1045 -0.54 5.01 -6.51
N GLY A 1046 0.47 4.97 -5.63
CA GLY A 1046 0.55 4.06 -4.49
C GLY A 1046 1.18 2.70 -4.82
N SER A 1047 1.84 2.57 -5.98
CA SER A 1047 2.55 1.34 -6.33
C SER A 1047 3.95 1.34 -5.73
N VAL A 1048 4.38 0.16 -5.27
CA VAL A 1048 5.74 -0.09 -4.80
C VAL A 1048 6.32 -1.23 -5.62
N TYR A 1049 7.47 -1.01 -6.26
CA TYR A 1049 8.14 -2.00 -7.10
C TYR A 1049 9.51 -2.38 -6.55
N VAL A 1050 9.90 -3.62 -6.79
CA VAL A 1050 11.30 -4.07 -6.68
C VAL A 1050 11.95 -4.01 -8.05
N PHE A 1051 13.05 -3.28 -8.14
CA PHE A 1051 13.95 -3.26 -9.29
C PHE A 1051 15.12 -4.21 -9.03
N ALA A 1052 15.38 -5.09 -10.00
CA ALA A 1052 16.42 -6.10 -9.92
C ALA A 1052 17.24 -6.18 -11.21
N THR A 1053 18.47 -6.68 -11.10
CA THR A 1053 19.32 -7.01 -12.25
C THR A 1053 19.24 -8.50 -12.55
N ILE A 1054 19.10 -8.87 -13.83
CA ILE A 1054 19.02 -10.28 -14.27
C ILE A 1054 20.43 -10.85 -14.42
N VAL A 1055 20.67 -12.02 -13.83
CA VAL A 1055 21.92 -12.78 -13.98
C VAL A 1055 22.15 -13.15 -15.45
N GLN A 1056 23.39 -13.01 -15.93
CA GLN A 1056 23.72 -13.09 -17.35
C GLN A 1056 23.23 -14.37 -18.05
N GLU A 1057 23.27 -15.51 -17.36
CA GLU A 1057 22.82 -16.80 -17.89
C GLU A 1057 21.31 -16.88 -18.14
N GLN A 1058 20.51 -16.08 -17.43
CA GLN A 1058 19.04 -16.12 -17.47
C GLN A 1058 18.43 -15.02 -18.34
N GLN A 1059 19.25 -14.09 -18.86
CA GLN A 1059 18.79 -12.93 -19.64
C GLN A 1059 18.02 -13.33 -20.91
N ASP A 1060 18.58 -14.24 -21.70
CA ASP A 1060 17.97 -14.68 -22.95
C ASP A 1060 16.67 -15.46 -22.71
N LEU A 1061 16.62 -16.28 -21.64
CA LEU A 1061 15.44 -17.06 -21.28
C LEU A 1061 14.26 -16.14 -20.94
N LEU A 1062 14.47 -15.18 -20.04
CA LEU A 1062 13.41 -14.27 -19.60
C LEU A 1062 12.93 -13.32 -20.71
N MET A 1063 13.83 -12.85 -21.57
CA MET A 1063 13.45 -12.00 -22.72
C MET A 1063 12.60 -12.77 -23.73
N ARG A 1064 12.94 -14.03 -24.02
CA ARG A 1064 12.13 -14.89 -24.90
C ARG A 1064 10.78 -15.21 -24.29
N LEU A 1065 10.76 -15.50 -22.99
CA LEU A 1065 9.53 -15.76 -22.24
C LEU A 1065 8.59 -14.55 -22.30
N GLN A 1066 9.09 -13.35 -22.00
CA GLN A 1066 8.32 -12.11 -22.10
C GLN A 1066 7.76 -11.90 -23.52
N GLY A 1067 8.59 -12.06 -24.55
CA GLY A 1067 8.14 -11.88 -25.94
C GLY A 1067 6.99 -12.81 -26.30
N LYS A 1068 7.05 -14.08 -25.87
CA LYS A 1068 5.98 -15.06 -26.11
C LYS A 1068 4.72 -14.78 -25.32
N LEU A 1069 4.85 -14.42 -24.04
CA LEU A 1069 3.70 -14.05 -23.21
C LEU A 1069 3.01 -12.78 -23.73
N ALA A 1070 3.77 -11.82 -24.25
CA ALA A 1070 3.25 -10.60 -24.85
C ALA A 1070 2.33 -10.87 -26.06
N ASP A 1071 2.60 -11.93 -26.84
CA ASP A 1071 1.77 -12.32 -28.00
C ASP A 1071 0.50 -13.10 -27.57
N MET A 1072 0.61 -13.91 -26.52
CA MET A 1072 -0.47 -14.80 -26.09
C MET A 1072 -1.45 -14.14 -25.11
N VAL A 1073 -0.97 -13.29 -24.20
CA VAL A 1073 -1.82 -12.64 -23.20
C VAL A 1073 -2.52 -11.44 -23.80
N LYS A 1074 -3.86 -11.54 -23.88
CA LYS A 1074 -4.72 -10.46 -24.34
C LYS A 1074 -5.21 -9.62 -23.17
N SER A 1075 -4.84 -8.34 -23.17
CA SER A 1075 -5.47 -7.31 -22.34
C SER A 1075 -6.89 -6.98 -22.85
N PRO A 1076 -7.82 -6.59 -21.96
CA PRO A 1076 -9.04 -5.89 -22.38
C PRO A 1076 -8.70 -4.72 -23.30
N GLY A 1077 -9.52 -4.50 -24.34
CA GLY A 1077 -9.27 -3.50 -25.39
C GLY A 1077 -8.26 -3.92 -26.46
N HIS A 1078 -7.65 -5.12 -26.35
CA HIS A 1078 -6.67 -5.67 -27.29
C HIS A 1078 -5.46 -4.76 -27.57
N VAL A 1079 -5.09 -3.92 -26.61
CA VAL A 1079 -3.88 -3.11 -26.68
C VAL A 1079 -2.66 -4.03 -26.67
N ARG A 1080 -1.68 -3.75 -27.53
CA ARG A 1080 -0.42 -4.52 -27.59
C ARG A 1080 0.47 -4.21 -26.40
N PHE A 1081 1.09 -5.23 -25.81
CA PHE A 1081 2.05 -5.06 -24.71
C PHE A 1081 3.21 -4.13 -25.07
N ALA A 1082 3.78 -4.27 -26.27
CA ALA A 1082 4.84 -3.38 -26.77
C ALA A 1082 4.41 -1.91 -26.74
N LYS A 1083 3.16 -1.60 -27.10
CA LYS A 1083 2.65 -0.24 -27.06
C LYS A 1083 2.47 0.27 -25.64
N TYR A 1084 2.19 -0.59 -24.67
CA TYR A 1084 2.04 -0.19 -23.28
C TYR A 1084 3.40 0.09 -22.60
N ARG A 1085 4.36 -0.84 -22.74
CA ARG A 1085 5.69 -0.73 -22.09
C ARG A 1085 6.75 -0.01 -22.93
N GLY A 1086 6.45 0.34 -24.18
CA GLY A 1086 7.32 1.12 -25.04
C GLY A 1086 7.55 2.52 -24.49
N PHE A 1087 8.82 2.91 -24.42
CA PHE A 1087 9.28 4.23 -23.97
C PHE A 1087 8.58 5.36 -24.74
N LYS A 1088 8.01 6.34 -24.03
CA LYS A 1088 7.24 7.45 -24.64
C LYS A 1088 7.61 8.77 -24.01
N THR A 1089 8.03 9.71 -24.84
CA THR A 1089 8.21 11.12 -24.51
C THR A 1089 7.58 12.00 -25.59
N GLN A 1090 7.50 13.31 -25.36
CA GLN A 1090 7.05 14.27 -26.39
C GLN A 1090 7.81 14.17 -27.73
N VAL A 1091 9.06 13.67 -27.71
CA VAL A 1091 9.93 13.62 -28.90
C VAL A 1091 10.15 12.20 -29.42
N ARG A 1092 9.97 11.17 -28.58
CA ARG A 1092 10.27 9.77 -28.92
C ARG A 1092 9.13 8.85 -28.51
N ASP A 1093 8.65 8.03 -29.43
CA ASP A 1093 7.63 7.00 -29.16
C ASP A 1093 8.13 5.65 -29.67
N MET A 1094 8.43 4.75 -28.72
CA MET A 1094 8.89 3.39 -28.96
C MET A 1094 7.75 2.35 -28.80
N GLY A 1095 6.49 2.78 -28.92
CA GLY A 1095 5.32 1.91 -28.74
C GLY A 1095 5.23 0.73 -29.72
N GLU A 1096 5.89 0.77 -30.88
CA GLU A 1096 5.93 -0.38 -31.80
C GLU A 1096 7.02 -1.40 -31.44
N GLU A 1097 8.11 -0.95 -30.79
CA GLU A 1097 9.25 -1.81 -30.45
C GLU A 1097 9.13 -2.42 -29.05
N GLY A 1098 8.48 -1.73 -28.12
CA GLY A 1098 8.31 -2.17 -26.74
C GLY A 1098 9.48 -1.82 -25.82
N PRO A 1099 9.58 -2.48 -24.65
CA PRO A 1099 10.65 -2.22 -23.70
C PRO A 1099 11.99 -2.77 -24.20
N VAL A 1100 13.08 -2.05 -23.94
CA VAL A 1100 14.42 -2.43 -24.40
C VAL A 1100 15.23 -2.97 -23.23
N ARG A 1101 15.66 -4.25 -23.33
CA ARG A 1101 16.49 -4.95 -22.31
C ARG A 1101 15.91 -4.91 -20.89
N PHE A 1102 14.58 -4.84 -20.82
CA PHE A 1102 13.80 -4.73 -19.61
C PHE A 1102 12.73 -5.84 -19.60
N VAL A 1103 12.66 -6.58 -18.49
CA VAL A 1103 11.66 -7.63 -18.26
C VAL A 1103 10.64 -7.16 -17.23
N ASP A 1104 9.36 -7.20 -17.60
CA ASP A 1104 8.20 -6.93 -16.76
C ASP A 1104 7.78 -8.20 -16.03
N GLY A 1105 8.00 -8.21 -14.72
CA GLY A 1105 7.64 -9.31 -13.84
C GLY A 1105 6.13 -9.57 -13.77
N GLU A 1106 5.28 -8.55 -13.91
CA GLU A 1106 3.83 -8.76 -13.90
C GLU A 1106 3.36 -9.56 -15.12
N LEU A 1107 3.95 -9.31 -16.29
CA LEU A 1107 3.66 -10.12 -17.49
C LEU A 1107 4.21 -11.54 -17.35
N VAL A 1108 5.42 -11.70 -16.81
CA VAL A 1108 6.02 -13.03 -16.59
C VAL A 1108 5.18 -13.87 -15.62
N GLU A 1109 4.67 -13.27 -14.55
CA GLU A 1109 3.80 -13.93 -13.58
C GLU A 1109 2.47 -14.42 -14.20
N GLN A 1110 1.99 -13.80 -15.28
CA GLN A 1110 0.75 -14.23 -15.94
C GLN A 1110 0.83 -15.66 -16.50
N PHE A 1111 2.04 -16.19 -16.72
CA PHE A 1111 2.24 -17.59 -17.11
C PHE A 1111 1.55 -18.58 -16.16
N LEU A 1112 1.58 -18.31 -14.85
CA LEU A 1112 0.98 -19.19 -13.83
C LEU A 1112 -0.55 -19.26 -13.97
N TYR A 1113 -1.18 -18.23 -14.52
CA TYR A 1113 -2.64 -18.11 -14.68
C TYR A 1113 -3.14 -18.55 -16.08
N LEU A 1114 -2.24 -18.98 -16.97
CA LEU A 1114 -2.62 -19.51 -18.28
C LEU A 1114 -3.17 -20.94 -18.17
N SER A 1115 -3.98 -21.35 -19.15
CA SER A 1115 -4.44 -22.73 -19.24
C SER A 1115 -3.26 -23.68 -19.53
N ALA A 1116 -3.37 -24.94 -19.12
CA ALA A 1116 -2.31 -25.94 -19.30
C ALA A 1116 -1.90 -26.12 -20.78
N GLU A 1117 -2.84 -25.96 -21.71
CA GLU A 1117 -2.58 -26.00 -23.15
C GLU A 1117 -1.68 -24.85 -23.61
N LEU A 1118 -1.98 -23.62 -23.19
CA LEU A 1118 -1.17 -22.45 -23.51
C LEU A 1118 0.20 -22.51 -22.83
N GLN A 1119 0.27 -23.00 -21.60
CA GLN A 1119 1.54 -23.20 -20.90
C GLN A 1119 2.46 -24.17 -21.67
N ALA A 1120 1.91 -25.28 -22.17
CA ALA A 1120 2.67 -26.24 -22.98
C ALA A 1120 3.14 -25.64 -24.32
N GLU A 1121 2.34 -24.77 -24.94
CA GLU A 1121 2.70 -24.04 -26.16
C GLU A 1121 3.86 -23.07 -25.92
N VAL A 1122 3.82 -22.29 -24.84
CA VAL A 1122 4.91 -21.38 -24.43
C VAL A 1122 6.22 -22.15 -24.25
N VAL A 1123 6.20 -23.28 -23.53
CA VAL A 1123 7.38 -24.10 -23.25
C VAL A 1123 7.98 -24.70 -24.53
N LYS A 1124 7.13 -25.24 -25.40
CA LYS A 1124 7.55 -25.82 -26.68
C LYS A 1124 8.32 -24.82 -27.55
N ASP A 1125 7.88 -23.56 -27.54
CA ASP A 1125 8.47 -22.49 -28.33
C ASP A 1125 9.74 -21.87 -27.71
N LEU A 1126 9.91 -21.96 -26.39
CA LEU A 1126 11.11 -21.47 -25.69
C LEU A 1126 12.37 -22.26 -26.07
N GLY A 1127 12.22 -23.53 -26.44
CA GLY A 1127 13.30 -24.38 -26.98
C GLY A 1127 14.45 -24.69 -26.00
N GLY A 1128 14.33 -24.28 -24.74
CA GLY A 1128 15.23 -24.66 -23.64
C GLY A 1128 14.68 -25.91 -22.97
N GLY A 1129 15.54 -26.86 -22.59
CA GLY A 1129 15.15 -28.16 -22.02
C GLY A 1129 14.45 -28.13 -20.65
N LEU A 1130 13.76 -27.05 -20.29
CA LEU A 1130 12.86 -26.93 -19.16
C LEU A 1130 11.48 -27.45 -19.58
N ASP A 1131 10.88 -28.28 -18.73
CA ASP A 1131 9.49 -28.69 -18.86
C ASP A 1131 8.55 -27.63 -18.26
N THR A 1132 7.24 -27.85 -18.39
CA THR A 1132 6.22 -26.92 -17.91
C THR A 1132 6.30 -26.71 -16.40
N GLU A 1133 6.63 -27.75 -15.64
CA GLU A 1133 6.79 -27.68 -14.18
C GLU A 1133 8.06 -26.89 -13.81
N GLY A 1134 9.20 -27.14 -14.47
CA GLY A 1134 10.41 -26.36 -14.23
C GLY A 1134 10.25 -24.87 -14.55
N LEU A 1135 9.44 -24.52 -15.56
CA LEU A 1135 9.13 -23.11 -15.85
C LEU A 1135 8.18 -22.51 -14.79
N LYS A 1136 7.22 -23.27 -14.27
CA LYS A 1136 6.37 -22.81 -13.15
C LYS A 1136 7.20 -22.55 -11.91
N GLU A 1137 8.09 -23.47 -11.53
CA GLU A 1137 8.99 -23.31 -10.39
C GLU A 1137 9.87 -22.06 -10.54
N LEU A 1138 10.36 -21.79 -11.75
CA LEU A 1138 11.14 -20.58 -12.05
C LEU A 1138 10.31 -19.31 -11.83
N VAL A 1139 9.08 -19.25 -12.38
CA VAL A 1139 8.20 -18.08 -12.27
C VAL A 1139 7.71 -17.89 -10.84
N GLU A 1140 7.42 -18.96 -10.10
CA GLU A 1140 7.14 -18.90 -8.67
C GLU A 1140 8.34 -18.38 -7.87
N GLY A 1141 9.56 -18.83 -8.20
CA GLY A 1141 10.79 -18.29 -7.62
C GLY A 1141 10.93 -16.78 -7.84
N LEU A 1142 10.57 -16.27 -9.03
CA LEU A 1142 10.52 -14.84 -9.30
C LEU A 1142 9.43 -14.12 -8.50
N ARG A 1143 8.23 -14.70 -8.38
CA ARG A 1143 7.13 -14.17 -7.55
C ARG A 1143 7.54 -14.04 -6.07
N ARG A 1144 8.44 -14.89 -5.57
CA ARG A 1144 8.96 -14.85 -4.19
C ARG A 1144 10.03 -13.79 -3.94
N VAL A 1145 10.58 -13.15 -4.98
CA VAL A 1145 11.58 -12.08 -4.83
C VAL A 1145 10.96 -10.80 -4.25
N ARG A 1146 9.66 -10.61 -4.49
CA ARG A 1146 8.91 -9.44 -4.01
C ARG A 1146 8.27 -9.62 -2.65
#